data_AF-A0A9D6WX24-F1
#
_entry.id   AF-A0A9D6WX24-F1
#
_cell.length_a   1.000
_cell.length_b   1.000
_cell.length_c   1.000
_cell.angle_alpha   90.00
_cell.angle_beta   90.00
_cell.angle_gamma   90.00
#
_symmetry.space_group_name_H-M   'P 1'
#
loop_
_entity.id
_entity.type
_entity.pdbx_description
1 polymer ?
#
loop_
_entity_poly.entity_id
_entity_poly.type
_entity_poly.pdbx_seq_one_letter_code
_entity_poly.pdbx_strand_id
1 'polypeptide(L)'
;MRNRINALLGSFALMVFAWTTAAQATNLSELPLKVSALAKPNVIFGMDDSGSMDWEMVLDTSSGTAYWDGTSAWDSTNNRPLRTSSYVPMTYLFPVGTATGGQIYAYNSWWGQSVPPTAQFAWLRASAFNNLFYNTQTTYAPWAPAYVSGALQSYGSASSTAAKSHPAVSAAPTLNLTTDWNSSNGSFTSNGNMFYVQAGMVLPAGTQTWTTDAGATGQACTAGSWQTLTAAQTVPAGRACWAAMVYYPATFWHSESCTVDSSTCVNAPNGSGTLKRYEIKSGNTFPSGRTYAAEMQNFANWFTYHRKRKLMLAAAMGKVLEPMTGLRMGVVPFNNRGTVTMLDADSTTSSTNRYATAGSFYLNSMSANGTPTHATMAHIADQFNANTNVVQYACQRNSMFVVTDGFANAHSTTAPSYNAATYGSGAPYTTIYANSLADLALAYYTNQLRTDLPAGLVPLGDPTRVNPVTNPNLHITTYGITLGARGTLNSGAANPFGTNVFTTPPTWPTPVADDPTMVDDLWHATINGRGLMFLANDATAMGQAIQSAFDDILNQAGAQASIGVSSVNLGRGDDFAYLGKYNLRGWSGDLTRNAVSTTTGAISTSASWAAAALLAARDWTTRLIFTSDNSTGLDFTVANVGGTVNPDSATYTNTQVVEWMRGSRVGEGTTVRARTSLIGAVVNAEPVVSRADGVVYLASGEGLLHAFDTATGAELWAYHPSDTLASAGASVARGWVFKTQLDATPTLAQLASGAKMLVGGLGAAGRSYYALDVSNPRPANATAAAAQFKWIFPATTDTTNRGLMGYAIGRPVVTKTSADGAVALVTSGYDNGVTLGDGKGRVWMLNAATGAVIKTFRTTEGSVGSEAGLAHISAMKELDGTTKYAYGGDLLGNVWKFDLTKAGAGPHDAELVATLYDSSNNRQPVTAAPELVTMGSKRVILVGTGRVLDIGDFGSTRTQSFYAIADGTTLANARDGLTQRTYTRAADNGTAESTPLAGSSFDWTTGRGWYFDLPAGEQANTVPVVTYGTVAFVTNKNGTSDCSQSSWLYLVDIGSGKKVPGSTFAATLISNTANSSRLITLRTVDGKIFGTSHRSDDTVYQRQLPLGTTIPPSKNAWRELRR
;
A
#
# COMPACT_ATOMS: atom_id res chain seq x y z
N MET A 1 -47.68 24.95 -43.03
CA MET A 1 -46.39 25.68 -42.98
C MET A 1 -45.67 25.59 -41.63
N ARG A 2 -46.37 25.50 -40.48
CA ARG A 2 -45.73 25.30 -39.16
C ARG A 2 -44.94 23.97 -38.99
N ASN A 3 -45.37 22.89 -39.64
CA ASN A 3 -44.70 21.58 -39.51
C ASN A 3 -43.46 21.40 -40.40
N ARG A 4 -43.17 22.33 -41.33
CA ARG A 4 -41.93 22.31 -42.15
C ARG A 4 -40.82 23.22 -41.60
N ILE A 5 -41.16 24.16 -40.71
CA ILE A 5 -40.18 25.01 -40.03
C ILE A 5 -39.54 24.27 -38.84
N ASN A 6 -40.29 23.41 -38.14
CA ASN A 6 -39.75 22.60 -37.04
C ASN A 6 -38.85 21.45 -37.51
N ALA A 7 -39.02 20.96 -38.75
CA ALA A 7 -38.14 19.95 -39.34
C ALA A 7 -36.79 20.53 -39.81
N LEU A 8 -36.75 21.80 -40.24
CA LEU A 8 -35.50 22.49 -40.56
C LEU A 8 -34.72 22.96 -39.32
N LEU A 9 -35.41 23.34 -38.25
CA LEU A 9 -34.78 23.69 -36.97
C LEU A 9 -34.26 22.46 -36.20
N GLY A 10 -34.91 21.30 -36.33
CA GLY A 10 -34.42 20.03 -35.77
C GLY A 10 -33.22 19.44 -36.53
N SER A 11 -33.08 19.73 -37.83
CA SER A 11 -31.98 19.20 -38.65
C SER A 11 -30.70 20.03 -38.57
N PHE A 12 -30.79 21.32 -38.24
CA PHE A 12 -29.61 22.16 -37.96
C PHE A 12 -29.04 21.90 -36.55
N ALA A 13 -29.87 21.50 -35.58
CA ALA A 13 -29.42 21.12 -34.24
C ALA A 13 -28.76 19.73 -34.20
N LEU A 14 -29.15 18.80 -35.09
CA LEU A 14 -28.54 17.47 -35.17
C LEU A 14 -27.24 17.40 -36.00
N MET A 15 -26.96 18.38 -36.88
CA MET A 15 -25.68 18.45 -37.60
C MET A 15 -24.56 19.17 -36.84
N VAL A 16 -24.87 19.83 -35.72
CA VAL A 16 -23.85 20.47 -34.85
C VAL A 16 -23.40 19.54 -33.70
N PHE A 17 -24.06 18.40 -33.49
CA PHE A 17 -23.67 17.40 -32.47
C PHE A 17 -22.86 16.21 -33.00
N ALA A 18 -22.38 16.26 -34.25
CA ALA A 18 -21.54 15.20 -34.84
C ALA A 18 -20.03 15.50 -34.89
N TRP A 19 -19.58 16.64 -34.36
CA TRP A 19 -18.16 17.02 -34.31
C TRP A 19 -17.81 17.68 -32.97
N THR A 20 -18.01 16.94 -31.88
CA THR A 20 -17.28 17.19 -30.64
C THR A 20 -16.69 15.86 -30.21
N THR A 21 -15.48 15.57 -30.68
CA THR A 21 -14.60 14.64 -29.95
C THR A 21 -14.44 15.27 -28.56
N ALA A 22 -15.10 14.70 -27.55
CA ALA A 22 -14.93 15.12 -26.18
C ALA A 22 -13.46 14.91 -25.81
N ALA A 23 -12.65 15.96 -25.95
CA ALA A 23 -11.46 16.12 -25.14
C ALA A 23 -11.98 16.26 -23.71
N GLN A 24 -11.94 15.18 -22.93
CA GLN A 24 -12.24 15.24 -21.52
C GLN A 24 -11.07 15.94 -20.82
N ALA A 25 -11.40 16.72 -19.78
CA ALA A 25 -10.46 17.16 -18.76
C ALA A 25 -9.50 16.01 -18.37
N THR A 26 -8.20 16.27 -18.45
CA THR A 26 -7.20 15.22 -18.20
C THR A 26 -7.04 14.98 -16.69
N ASN A 27 -7.64 13.91 -16.15
CA ASN A 27 -7.23 13.39 -14.85
C ASN A 27 -5.85 12.74 -15.03
N LEU A 28 -4.87 13.12 -14.22
CA LEU A 28 -3.58 12.44 -14.16
C LEU A 28 -3.61 11.47 -13.00
N SER A 29 -3.12 10.24 -13.20
CA SER A 29 -3.03 9.29 -12.10
C SER A 29 -1.96 9.73 -11.10
N GLU A 30 -2.37 10.00 -9.86
CA GLU A 30 -1.45 10.30 -8.75
C GLU A 30 -0.86 9.02 -8.12
N LEU A 31 -1.37 7.85 -8.53
CA LEU A 31 -0.86 6.52 -8.22
C LEU A 31 -0.06 5.98 -9.42
N PRO A 32 0.88 5.04 -9.22
CA PRO A 32 1.48 4.33 -10.34
C PRO A 32 0.39 3.68 -11.19
N LEU A 33 0.43 3.91 -12.48
CA LEU A 33 -0.47 3.30 -13.46
C LEU A 33 -0.41 1.77 -13.40
N LYS A 34 0.72 1.17 -13.01
CA LYS A 34 0.78 -0.28 -12.73
C LYS A 34 -0.08 -0.67 -11.53
N VAL A 35 -0.21 0.14 -10.49
CA VAL A 35 -1.10 -0.14 -9.34
C VAL A 35 -2.56 0.15 -9.69
N SER A 36 -2.80 1.08 -10.61
CA SER A 36 -4.11 1.29 -11.21
C SER A 36 -4.49 0.13 -12.17
N ALA A 37 -3.49 -0.51 -12.80
CA ALA A 37 -3.63 -1.64 -13.73
C ALA A 37 -3.63 -3.02 -13.05
N LEU A 38 -2.90 -3.15 -11.95
CA LEU A 38 -2.92 -4.29 -11.04
C LEU A 38 -4.04 -4.03 -10.06
N ALA A 39 -5.14 -4.71 -10.28
CA ALA A 39 -6.27 -4.63 -9.40
C ALA A 39 -5.87 -4.97 -7.95
N LYS A 40 -6.11 -4.00 -7.05
CA LYS A 40 -5.78 -4.12 -5.63
C LYS A 40 -6.28 -5.46 -5.07
N PRO A 41 -5.47 -6.16 -4.24
CA PRO A 41 -5.92 -7.36 -3.57
C PRO A 41 -7.19 -7.10 -2.76
N ASN A 42 -8.10 -8.06 -2.79
CA ASN A 42 -9.30 -8.04 -1.96
C ASN A 42 -9.08 -8.92 -0.73
N VAL A 43 -9.43 -8.41 0.45
CA VAL A 43 -9.43 -9.14 1.70
C VAL A 43 -10.83 -9.12 2.29
N ILE A 44 -11.40 -10.28 2.59
CA ILE A 44 -12.65 -10.39 3.34
C ILE A 44 -12.36 -11.05 4.68
N PHE A 45 -12.67 -10.33 5.77
CA PHE A 45 -12.60 -10.84 7.13
C PHE A 45 -13.91 -11.51 7.52
N GLY A 46 -13.87 -12.82 7.73
CA GLY A 46 -14.85 -13.51 8.56
C GLY A 46 -14.58 -13.15 10.02
N MET A 47 -15.47 -12.37 10.62
CA MET A 47 -15.38 -11.93 12.02
C MET A 47 -16.33 -12.77 12.88
N ASP A 48 -15.77 -13.47 13.86
CA ASP A 48 -16.55 -14.19 14.86
C ASP A 48 -17.36 -13.21 15.74
N ASP A 49 -18.68 -13.37 15.69
CA ASP A 49 -19.69 -12.62 16.45
C ASP A 49 -20.47 -13.55 17.41
N SER A 50 -19.90 -14.72 17.73
CA SER A 50 -20.42 -15.63 18.74
C SER A 50 -20.31 -15.06 20.16
N GLY A 51 -21.07 -15.63 21.09
CA GLY A 51 -21.08 -15.19 22.48
C GLY A 51 -19.75 -15.41 23.22
N SER A 52 -18.89 -16.32 22.77
CA SER A 52 -17.57 -16.59 23.40
C SER A 52 -16.62 -15.42 23.31
N MET A 53 -16.74 -14.62 22.24
CA MET A 53 -15.91 -13.45 22.00
C MET A 53 -16.11 -12.35 23.07
N ASP A 54 -17.18 -12.41 23.88
CA ASP A 54 -17.43 -11.49 25.00
C ASP A 54 -16.75 -11.89 26.32
N TRP A 55 -16.18 -13.10 26.39
CA TRP A 55 -15.59 -13.64 27.63
C TRP A 55 -14.28 -12.94 28.01
N GLU A 56 -13.95 -12.98 29.31
CA GLU A 56 -12.80 -12.32 29.93
C GLU A 56 -11.63 -13.27 30.21
N MET A 57 -11.63 -14.44 29.55
CA MET A 57 -10.58 -15.43 29.69
C MET A 57 -10.29 -16.17 28.41
N VAL A 58 -9.04 -16.59 28.26
CA VAL A 58 -8.53 -17.40 27.17
C VAL A 58 -7.68 -18.51 27.80
N LEU A 59 -8.31 -19.66 28.03
CA LEU A 59 -7.68 -20.81 28.70
C LEU A 59 -7.51 -21.99 27.74
N ASP A 60 -6.59 -22.89 28.07
CA ASP A 60 -6.45 -24.17 27.36
C ASP A 60 -7.52 -25.18 27.84
N THR A 61 -8.78 -24.91 27.52
CA THR A 61 -9.94 -25.79 27.79
C THR A 61 -10.80 -25.95 26.54
N SER A 62 -11.79 -26.85 26.57
CA SER A 62 -12.72 -27.13 25.46
C SER A 62 -13.62 -25.96 25.06
N SER A 63 -13.61 -24.85 25.79
CA SER A 63 -14.27 -23.60 25.37
C SER A 63 -13.43 -22.36 25.74
N GLY A 64 -12.21 -22.56 26.26
CA GLY A 64 -11.40 -21.48 26.83
C GLY A 64 -12.01 -20.78 28.04
N THR A 65 -12.88 -21.48 28.77
CA THR A 65 -13.54 -21.07 30.02
C THR A 65 -13.00 -21.86 31.22
N ALA A 66 -13.27 -21.39 32.44
CA ALA A 66 -12.89 -22.10 33.66
C ALA A 66 -14.04 -22.99 34.16
N TYR A 67 -13.71 -24.17 34.67
CA TYR A 67 -14.65 -25.13 35.26
C TYR A 67 -14.23 -25.46 36.68
N TRP A 68 -15.20 -25.78 37.54
CA TRP A 68 -14.97 -26.18 38.93
C TRP A 68 -15.64 -27.54 39.18
N ASP A 69 -14.88 -28.55 39.56
CA ASP A 69 -15.39 -29.92 39.77
C ASP A 69 -15.98 -30.17 41.17
N GLY A 70 -15.94 -29.17 42.05
CA GLY A 70 -16.26 -29.29 43.47
C GLY A 70 -15.02 -29.27 44.37
N THR A 71 -13.81 -29.35 43.81
CA THR A 71 -12.54 -29.37 44.54
C THR A 71 -11.50 -28.41 43.96
N SER A 72 -11.37 -28.36 42.63
CA SER A 72 -10.34 -27.58 41.94
C SER A 72 -10.82 -27.12 40.56
N ALA A 73 -10.26 -26.01 40.08
CA ALA A 73 -10.36 -25.60 38.68
C ALA A 73 -9.14 -26.02 37.84
N TRP A 74 -8.21 -26.76 38.46
CA TRP A 74 -6.98 -27.24 37.87
C TRP A 74 -6.91 -28.77 37.93
N ASP A 75 -6.62 -29.39 36.79
CA ASP A 75 -6.33 -30.81 36.67
C ASP A 75 -4.84 -31.02 36.95
N SER A 76 -4.51 -31.38 38.18
CA SER A 76 -3.14 -31.63 38.63
C SER A 76 -2.50 -32.84 37.94
N THR A 77 -3.29 -33.79 37.44
CA THR A 77 -2.77 -35.00 36.77
C THR A 77 -2.16 -34.65 35.42
N ASN A 78 -2.84 -33.80 34.66
CA ASN A 78 -2.41 -33.37 33.32
C ASN A 78 -1.74 -31.99 33.31
N ASN A 79 -1.56 -31.39 34.49
CA ASN A 79 -0.96 -30.07 34.70
C ASN A 79 -1.56 -28.97 33.81
N ARG A 80 -2.89 -28.86 33.79
CA ARG A 80 -3.63 -27.90 32.95
C ARG A 80 -4.93 -27.44 33.62
N PRO A 81 -5.56 -26.36 33.14
CA PRO A 81 -6.92 -26.02 33.53
C PRO A 81 -7.87 -27.21 33.35
N LEU A 82 -8.84 -27.36 34.25
CA LEU A 82 -9.81 -28.45 34.20
C LEU A 82 -10.58 -28.42 32.87
N ARG A 83 -10.46 -29.49 32.06
CA ARG A 83 -11.09 -29.60 30.74
C ARG A 83 -12.29 -30.56 30.80
N THR A 84 -13.48 -30.00 30.96
CA THR A 84 -14.75 -30.74 31.09
C THR A 84 -15.92 -29.85 30.65
N SER A 85 -17.03 -30.45 30.23
CA SER A 85 -18.30 -29.76 29.97
C SER A 85 -19.40 -30.13 30.96
N SER A 86 -19.09 -30.98 31.95
CA SER A 86 -20.07 -31.50 32.92
C SER A 86 -20.42 -30.52 34.03
N TYR A 87 -19.67 -29.43 34.17
CA TYR A 87 -19.84 -28.41 35.21
C TYR A 87 -20.18 -27.06 34.60
N VAL A 88 -20.76 -26.18 35.41
CA VAL A 88 -21.16 -24.84 34.93
C VAL A 88 -19.92 -24.00 34.58
N PRO A 89 -19.84 -23.43 33.38
CA PRO A 89 -18.69 -22.66 32.94
C PRO A 89 -18.66 -21.28 33.60
N MET A 90 -17.47 -20.87 34.03
CA MET A 90 -17.18 -19.55 34.58
C MET A 90 -16.43 -18.77 33.51
N THR A 91 -17.03 -17.69 32.99
CA THR A 91 -16.60 -17.02 31.75
C THR A 91 -16.17 -15.56 31.95
N TYR A 92 -16.56 -14.97 33.08
CA TYR A 92 -16.22 -13.60 33.47
C TYR A 92 -15.38 -13.55 34.74
N LEU A 93 -14.54 -12.52 34.87
CA LEU A 93 -13.78 -12.23 36.08
C LEU A 93 -14.42 -11.09 36.89
N PHE A 94 -15.19 -10.22 36.22
CA PHE A 94 -15.93 -9.13 36.84
C PHE A 94 -17.45 -9.35 36.71
N PRO A 95 -18.21 -9.25 37.81
CA PRO A 95 -19.65 -9.45 37.81
C PRO A 95 -20.38 -8.16 37.38
N VAL A 96 -20.47 -7.92 36.07
CA VAL A 96 -21.03 -6.67 35.50
C VAL A 96 -22.16 -6.94 34.51
N GLY A 97 -23.42 -7.02 34.97
CA GLY A 97 -24.65 -7.10 34.13
C GLY A 97 -25.29 -5.71 33.92
N THR A 98 -26.02 -5.34 32.86
CA THR A 98 -26.76 -6.05 31.79
C THR A 98 -26.84 -5.22 30.48
N ALA A 99 -27.21 -5.87 29.37
CA ALA A 99 -27.94 -5.44 28.15
C ALA A 99 -27.57 -4.17 27.33
N THR A 100 -26.66 -3.30 27.76
CA THR A 100 -26.16 -2.20 26.93
C THR A 100 -24.65 -2.10 27.09
N GLY A 101 -23.88 -2.91 26.36
CA GLY A 101 -22.41 -2.90 26.42
C GLY A 101 -21.76 -3.68 27.58
N GLY A 102 -22.56 -4.38 28.42
CA GLY A 102 -22.11 -5.27 29.49
C GLY A 102 -21.84 -6.71 29.03
N GLN A 103 -22.27 -7.71 29.81
CA GLN A 103 -22.29 -9.14 29.43
C GLN A 103 -23.45 -9.42 28.47
N ILE A 104 -23.22 -10.27 27.45
CA ILE A 104 -24.32 -10.78 26.59
C ILE A 104 -25.21 -11.76 27.37
N TYR A 105 -24.58 -12.54 28.24
CA TYR A 105 -25.23 -13.53 29.07
C TYR A 105 -25.65 -12.91 30.39
N ALA A 106 -26.90 -13.13 30.80
CA ALA A 106 -27.35 -12.72 32.13
C ALA A 106 -26.51 -13.43 33.20
N TYR A 107 -26.18 -12.74 34.29
CA TYR A 107 -25.30 -13.27 35.35
C TYR A 107 -25.74 -14.63 35.91
N ASN A 108 -27.05 -14.91 35.89
CA ASN A 108 -27.68 -16.15 36.36
C ASN A 108 -27.87 -17.22 35.27
N SER A 109 -27.36 -16.99 34.05
CA SER A 109 -27.41 -17.95 32.95
C SER A 109 -26.19 -18.87 32.96
N TRP A 110 -26.29 -19.99 32.23
CA TRP A 110 -25.23 -21.00 32.13
C TRP A 110 -23.87 -20.41 31.73
N TRP A 111 -23.84 -19.43 30.82
CA TRP A 111 -22.62 -18.79 30.32
C TRP A 111 -22.33 -17.41 30.95
N GLY A 112 -23.10 -17.02 31.97
CA GLY A 112 -23.02 -15.71 32.62
C GLY A 112 -22.24 -15.68 33.93
N GLN A 113 -21.69 -16.81 34.38
CA GLN A 113 -21.12 -16.92 35.71
C GLN A 113 -19.76 -16.24 35.81
N SER A 114 -19.56 -15.51 36.91
CA SER A 114 -18.32 -14.79 37.21
C SER A 114 -17.50 -15.50 38.28
N VAL A 115 -16.18 -15.48 38.12
CA VAL A 115 -15.23 -16.13 39.03
C VAL A 115 -15.07 -15.32 40.31
N PRO A 116 -15.32 -15.89 41.51
CA PRO A 116 -15.15 -15.16 42.76
C PRO A 116 -13.68 -14.76 42.97
N PRO A 117 -13.39 -13.54 43.46
CA PRO A 117 -12.04 -13.00 43.62
C PRO A 117 -11.36 -13.56 44.87
N THR A 118 -11.20 -14.88 44.93
CA THR A 118 -10.59 -15.62 46.04
C THR A 118 -9.25 -16.20 45.65
N ALA A 119 -8.43 -16.53 46.65
CA ALA A 119 -7.08 -17.07 46.47
C ALA A 119 -7.03 -18.36 45.62
N GLN A 120 -8.07 -19.21 45.70
CA GLN A 120 -8.18 -20.43 44.88
C GLN A 120 -8.27 -20.16 43.37
N PHE A 121 -8.65 -18.94 42.97
CA PHE A 121 -8.74 -18.49 41.58
C PHE A 121 -7.71 -17.41 41.23
N ALA A 122 -6.67 -17.24 42.06
CA ALA A 122 -5.60 -16.26 41.85
C ALA A 122 -4.95 -16.37 40.45
N TRP A 123 -4.72 -17.61 40.00
CA TRP A 123 -4.09 -17.90 38.71
C TRP A 123 -4.90 -17.39 37.51
N LEU A 124 -6.25 -17.34 37.59
CA LEU A 124 -7.10 -16.77 36.53
C LEU A 124 -6.95 -15.24 36.39
N ARG A 125 -6.40 -14.58 37.42
CA ARG A 125 -6.05 -13.16 37.48
C ARG A 125 -4.53 -12.94 37.41
N ALA A 126 -3.80 -13.91 36.85
CA ALA A 126 -2.40 -13.81 36.50
C ALA A 126 -2.23 -13.97 34.98
N SER A 127 -1.55 -13.02 34.34
CA SER A 127 -1.34 -13.04 32.88
C SER A 127 -0.54 -14.24 32.40
N ALA A 128 0.19 -14.92 33.29
CA ALA A 128 0.93 -16.14 32.97
C ALA A 128 0.04 -17.36 32.69
N PHE A 129 -1.23 -17.32 33.09
CA PHE A 129 -2.19 -18.42 32.89
C PHE A 129 -3.43 -17.99 32.11
N ASN A 130 -3.92 -16.77 32.33
CA ASN A 130 -4.94 -16.14 31.51
C ASN A 130 -4.33 -14.95 30.76
N ASN A 131 -3.86 -15.20 29.54
CA ASN A 131 -3.13 -14.20 28.74
C ASN A 131 -3.94 -12.92 28.46
N LEU A 132 -5.27 -13.00 28.53
CA LEU A 132 -6.16 -11.85 28.36
C LEU A 132 -6.19 -10.94 29.60
N PHE A 133 -5.81 -11.46 30.78
CA PHE A 133 -5.80 -10.69 32.02
C PHE A 133 -4.66 -9.67 32.03
N TYR A 134 -4.80 -8.65 32.89
CA TYR A 134 -3.84 -7.56 33.03
C TYR A 134 -2.41 -8.08 33.28
N ASN A 135 -1.50 -7.73 32.37
CA ASN A 135 -0.07 -7.91 32.55
C ASN A 135 0.58 -6.56 32.90
N THR A 136 1.07 -6.45 34.13
CA THR A 136 1.79 -5.25 34.60
C THR A 136 3.00 -4.90 33.71
N GLN A 137 3.64 -5.87 33.05
CA GLN A 137 4.78 -5.59 32.16
C GLN A 137 4.36 -5.01 30.79
N THR A 138 3.08 -5.12 30.42
CA THR A 138 2.54 -4.61 29.15
C THR A 138 1.98 -3.20 29.33
N THR A 139 2.18 -2.33 28.33
CA THR A 139 1.54 -1.01 28.28
C THR A 139 0.31 -1.08 27.35
N TYR A 140 -0.86 -0.75 27.88
CA TYR A 140 -2.14 -0.81 27.18
C TYR A 140 -2.55 0.58 26.69
N ALA A 141 -2.68 0.72 25.38
CA ALA A 141 -3.13 1.95 24.73
C ALA A 141 -4.66 1.97 24.52
N PRO A 142 -5.29 3.15 24.49
CA PRO A 142 -6.65 3.31 23.96
C PRO A 142 -6.77 2.83 22.51
N TRP A 143 -8.00 2.56 22.07
CA TRP A 143 -8.29 2.20 20.68
C TRP A 143 -7.93 3.33 19.71
N ALA A 144 -7.51 2.95 18.49
CA ALA A 144 -7.34 3.89 17.39
C ALA A 144 -8.71 4.51 16.99
N PRO A 145 -8.74 5.68 16.34
CA PRO A 145 -9.99 6.26 15.84
C PRO A 145 -10.74 5.32 14.87
N ALA A 146 -12.07 5.34 14.91
CA ALA A 146 -12.91 4.54 14.02
C ALA A 146 -14.27 5.20 13.76
N TYR A 147 -14.92 4.88 12.64
CA TYR A 147 -16.30 5.29 12.39
C TYR A 147 -17.25 4.31 13.07
N VAL A 148 -17.97 4.80 14.08
CA VAL A 148 -18.95 4.03 14.83
C VAL A 148 -20.31 4.70 14.67
N SER A 149 -21.30 3.96 14.18
CA SER A 149 -22.66 4.46 13.93
C SER A 149 -22.70 5.74 13.08
N GLY A 150 -21.83 5.83 12.06
CA GLY A 150 -21.79 6.95 11.12
C GLY A 150 -20.95 8.16 11.56
N ALA A 151 -20.35 8.14 12.75
CA ALA A 151 -19.51 9.24 13.25
C ALA A 151 -18.09 8.77 13.59
N LEU A 152 -17.09 9.60 13.30
CA LEU A 152 -15.70 9.34 13.71
C LEU A 152 -15.60 9.51 15.24
N GLN A 153 -15.23 8.43 15.92
CA GLN A 153 -14.97 8.42 17.37
C GLN A 153 -13.47 8.31 17.61
N SER A 154 -12.95 9.14 18.53
CA SER A 154 -11.59 9.08 19.04
C SER A 154 -11.62 8.65 20.51
N TYR A 155 -10.64 7.84 20.93
CA TYR A 155 -10.60 7.26 22.27
C TYR A 155 -9.38 7.76 23.03
N GLY A 156 -9.61 8.45 24.15
CA GLY A 156 -8.56 8.89 25.06
C GLY A 156 -8.28 7.88 26.18
N SER A 157 -7.44 8.27 27.15
CA SER A 157 -7.22 7.48 28.37
C SER A 157 -8.53 7.17 29.09
N ALA A 158 -8.69 5.92 29.55
CA ALA A 158 -9.87 5.50 30.28
C ALA A 158 -9.94 6.15 31.67
N SER A 159 -11.14 6.51 32.12
CA SER A 159 -11.36 6.96 33.50
C SER A 159 -11.18 5.80 34.48
N SER A 160 -10.34 5.97 35.52
CA SER A 160 -10.19 4.97 36.58
C SER A 160 -11.36 4.95 37.58
N THR A 161 -12.11 6.05 37.70
CA THR A 161 -13.27 6.16 38.61
C THR A 161 -14.60 5.84 37.94
N ALA A 162 -14.63 5.80 36.60
CA ALA A 162 -15.79 5.47 35.79
C ALA A 162 -15.38 4.74 34.50
N ALA A 163 -14.63 3.64 34.65
CA ALA A 163 -14.12 2.85 33.53
C ALA A 163 -15.28 2.18 32.78
N LYS A 164 -15.37 2.40 31.47
CA LYS A 164 -16.45 1.83 30.65
C LYS A 164 -16.24 0.35 30.43
N SER A 165 -17.32 -0.41 30.52
CA SER A 165 -17.35 -1.82 30.11
C SER A 165 -17.22 -2.00 28.59
N HIS A 166 -17.65 -1.03 27.78
CA HIS A 166 -17.44 -1.01 26.34
C HIS A 166 -17.23 0.43 25.85
N PRO A 167 -16.11 0.74 25.17
CA PRO A 167 -15.76 2.12 24.86
C PRO A 167 -16.62 2.73 23.74
N ALA A 168 -17.01 1.93 22.73
CA ALA A 168 -17.79 2.40 21.58
C ALA A 168 -19.31 2.52 21.83
N VAL A 169 -19.82 2.02 22.97
CA VAL A 169 -21.25 2.05 23.30
C VAL A 169 -21.48 3.17 24.33
N SER A 170 -22.28 4.16 23.96
CA SER A 170 -22.53 5.35 24.79
C SER A 170 -23.20 4.99 26.13
N ALA A 171 -24.16 4.06 26.10
CA ALA A 171 -24.90 3.58 27.27
C ALA A 171 -24.19 2.46 28.07
N ALA A 172 -22.90 2.21 27.80
CA ALA A 172 -22.15 1.17 28.48
C ALA A 172 -22.05 1.44 30.00
N PRO A 173 -22.28 0.44 30.87
CA PRO A 173 -22.09 0.63 32.31
C PRO A 173 -20.63 0.97 32.62
N THR A 174 -20.44 1.76 33.67
CA THR A 174 -19.13 2.22 34.14
C THR A 174 -18.84 1.70 35.54
N LEU A 175 -17.56 1.49 35.84
CA LEU A 175 -17.11 0.93 37.11
C LEU A 175 -16.00 1.77 37.73
N ASN A 176 -16.06 1.94 39.05
CA ASN A 176 -14.99 2.59 39.80
C ASN A 176 -13.91 1.56 40.14
N LEU A 177 -12.72 1.70 39.56
CA LEU A 177 -11.61 0.78 39.75
C LEU A 177 -10.73 1.13 40.96
N THR A 178 -10.98 2.29 41.58
CA THR A 178 -10.12 2.87 42.62
C THR A 178 -10.58 2.63 44.05
N THR A 179 -11.74 2.00 44.24
CA THR A 179 -12.36 1.76 45.55
C THR A 179 -12.71 0.29 45.74
N ASP A 180 -12.76 -0.18 46.99
CA ASP A 180 -13.29 -1.51 47.29
C ASP A 180 -14.77 -1.58 46.89
N TRP A 181 -15.15 -2.66 46.23
CA TRP A 181 -16.55 -2.92 45.91
C TRP A 181 -17.19 -3.56 47.13
N ASN A 182 -18.06 -2.83 47.83
CA ASN A 182 -18.67 -3.26 49.10
C ASN A 182 -20.18 -2.99 49.18
N SER A 183 -20.83 -3.48 50.25
CA SER A 183 -22.28 -3.58 50.44
C SER A 183 -22.99 -2.38 51.05
N SER A 184 -22.30 -1.28 51.36
CA SER A 184 -22.89 -0.18 52.14
C SER A 184 -23.86 0.74 51.38
N ASN A 185 -24.06 0.57 50.06
CA ASN A 185 -24.89 1.48 49.24
C ASN A 185 -26.27 0.93 48.81
N GLY A 186 -26.79 -0.12 49.45
CA GLY A 186 -28.21 -0.52 49.30
C GLY A 186 -28.68 -0.96 47.90
N SER A 187 -27.78 -1.14 46.93
CA SER A 187 -28.11 -1.54 45.53
C SER A 187 -27.70 -2.98 45.20
N PHE A 188 -27.65 -3.86 46.20
CA PHE A 188 -27.16 -5.23 46.04
C PHE A 188 -28.07 -6.12 45.16
N THR A 189 -29.36 -5.79 45.03
CA THR A 189 -30.34 -6.60 44.30
C THR A 189 -30.62 -6.11 42.88
N SER A 190 -30.08 -4.96 42.46
CA SER A 190 -30.40 -4.32 41.16
C SER A 190 -29.22 -4.21 40.19
N ASN A 191 -27.96 -4.30 40.65
CA ASN A 191 -26.77 -3.94 39.83
C ASN A 191 -25.72 -5.06 39.64
N GLY A 192 -26.03 -6.34 39.90
CA GLY A 192 -25.25 -7.45 39.35
C GLY A 192 -23.88 -7.78 39.96
N ASN A 193 -23.50 -7.24 41.12
CA ASN A 193 -22.22 -7.53 41.81
C ASN A 193 -22.22 -8.86 42.59
N MET A 194 -22.69 -9.95 41.98
CA MET A 194 -22.86 -11.25 42.63
C MET A 194 -22.06 -12.33 41.92
N PHE A 195 -21.42 -13.20 42.70
CA PHE A 195 -20.70 -14.37 42.23
C PHE A 195 -21.54 -15.61 42.51
N TYR A 196 -21.59 -16.54 41.55
CA TYR A 196 -22.18 -17.84 41.79
C TYR A 196 -21.11 -18.74 42.41
N VAL A 197 -21.38 -19.27 43.61
CA VAL A 197 -20.43 -20.11 44.34
C VAL A 197 -21.03 -21.49 44.56
N GLN A 198 -20.18 -22.52 44.50
CA GLN A 198 -20.58 -23.92 44.53
C GLN A 198 -19.78 -24.68 45.59
N ALA A 199 -20.21 -25.90 45.90
CA ALA A 199 -19.56 -26.82 46.83
C ALA A 199 -18.03 -26.84 46.69
N GLY A 200 -17.34 -26.81 47.83
CA GLY A 200 -15.87 -26.83 47.91
C GLY A 200 -15.18 -25.48 47.74
N MET A 201 -15.87 -24.44 47.25
CA MET A 201 -15.27 -23.11 47.16
C MET A 201 -15.10 -22.50 48.56
N VAL A 202 -13.93 -21.93 48.84
CA VAL A 202 -13.65 -21.23 50.11
C VAL A 202 -14.05 -19.75 50.01
N LEU A 203 -14.93 -19.31 50.90
CA LEU A 203 -15.39 -17.93 51.02
C LEU A 203 -14.73 -17.26 52.23
N PRO A 204 -14.18 -16.05 52.10
CA PRO A 204 -13.59 -15.30 53.21
C PRO A 204 -14.65 -14.76 54.17
N ALA A 205 -14.22 -14.45 55.40
CA ALA A 205 -15.03 -13.72 56.36
C ALA A 205 -15.53 -12.38 55.77
N GLY A 206 -16.74 -11.97 56.12
CA GLY A 206 -17.41 -10.78 55.59
C GLY A 206 -18.17 -11.01 54.28
N THR A 207 -18.04 -12.18 53.64
CA THR A 207 -18.85 -12.54 52.46
C THR A 207 -20.33 -12.64 52.85
N GLN A 208 -21.23 -12.09 52.03
CA GLN A 208 -22.67 -12.30 52.21
C GLN A 208 -23.16 -13.38 51.24
N THR A 209 -23.94 -14.33 51.71
CA THR A 209 -24.48 -15.42 50.87
C THR A 209 -26.01 -15.48 50.93
N TRP A 210 -26.66 -15.88 49.83
CA TRP A 210 -28.10 -16.11 49.76
C TRP A 210 -28.43 -17.36 48.93
N THR A 211 -29.25 -18.25 49.47
CA THR A 211 -29.81 -19.43 48.78
C THR A 211 -31.34 -19.45 48.86
N THR A 212 -32.00 -20.21 48.00
CA THR A 212 -33.43 -20.51 48.10
C THR A 212 -33.75 -21.64 49.08
N ASP A 213 -32.73 -22.38 49.54
CA ASP A 213 -32.91 -23.51 50.44
C ASP A 213 -32.94 -23.08 51.92
N ALA A 214 -33.90 -23.57 52.70
CA ALA A 214 -33.94 -23.35 54.14
C ALA A 214 -32.98 -24.30 54.88
N GLY A 215 -32.22 -23.77 55.84
CA GLY A 215 -31.19 -24.46 56.62
C GLY A 215 -30.63 -23.59 57.75
N ALA A 216 -29.58 -24.07 58.43
CA ALA A 216 -29.02 -23.41 59.62
C ALA A 216 -28.43 -22.02 59.32
N THR A 217 -28.61 -21.08 60.25
CA THR A 217 -28.07 -19.71 60.16
C THR A 217 -26.56 -19.68 60.44
N GLY A 218 -25.80 -18.88 59.69
CA GLY A 218 -24.36 -18.69 59.88
C GLY A 218 -23.46 -19.70 59.13
N GLN A 219 -24.02 -20.52 58.25
CA GLN A 219 -23.30 -21.37 57.30
C GLN A 219 -23.43 -20.83 55.88
N ALA A 220 -22.39 -20.97 55.06
CA ALA A 220 -22.42 -20.60 53.65
C ALA A 220 -23.48 -21.40 52.88
N CYS A 221 -24.31 -20.71 52.09
CA CYS A 221 -25.31 -21.31 51.19
C CYS A 221 -26.40 -22.18 51.87
N THR A 222 -26.84 -21.84 53.08
CA THR A 222 -27.87 -22.60 53.82
C THR A 222 -29.11 -21.83 54.26
N ALA A 223 -29.22 -20.52 54.03
CA ALA A 223 -30.36 -19.73 54.50
C ALA A 223 -31.16 -19.09 53.35
N GLY A 224 -32.49 -19.07 53.50
CA GLY A 224 -33.44 -18.37 52.61
C GLY A 224 -33.34 -16.83 52.61
N SER A 225 -32.33 -16.27 53.27
CA SER A 225 -32.09 -14.83 53.44
C SER A 225 -30.58 -14.52 53.40
N TRP A 226 -30.24 -13.26 53.13
CA TRP A 226 -28.84 -12.83 53.05
C TRP A 226 -28.16 -12.93 54.42
N GLN A 227 -27.01 -13.60 54.47
CA GLN A 227 -26.23 -13.77 55.71
C GLN A 227 -24.76 -13.41 55.50
N THR A 228 -24.18 -12.68 56.45
CA THR A 228 -22.75 -12.35 56.45
C THR A 228 -21.97 -13.42 57.22
N LEU A 229 -20.95 -14.00 56.58
CA LEU A 229 -20.06 -14.96 57.20
C LEU A 229 -19.13 -14.27 58.20
N THR A 230 -19.03 -14.79 59.43
CA THR A 230 -18.15 -14.23 60.47
C THR A 230 -16.73 -14.79 60.43
N ALA A 231 -16.53 -15.91 59.72
CA ALA A 231 -15.24 -16.56 59.49
C ALA A 231 -15.18 -17.06 58.04
N ALA A 232 -13.98 -17.42 57.57
CA ALA A 232 -13.85 -18.09 56.29
C ALA A 232 -14.52 -19.47 56.34
N GLN A 233 -15.32 -19.80 55.34
CA GLN A 233 -16.07 -21.07 55.28
C GLN A 233 -16.01 -21.69 53.89
N THR A 234 -15.99 -23.01 53.83
CA THR A 234 -16.12 -23.77 52.57
C THR A 234 -17.59 -24.01 52.28
N VAL A 235 -18.03 -23.78 51.03
CA VAL A 235 -19.40 -24.09 50.62
C VAL A 235 -19.66 -25.59 50.81
N PRO A 236 -20.71 -26.00 51.54
CA PRO A 236 -20.97 -27.42 51.81
C PRO A 236 -21.22 -28.25 50.56
N ALA A 237 -20.94 -29.56 50.64
CA ALA A 237 -21.21 -30.50 49.56
C ALA A 237 -22.69 -30.45 49.13
N GLY A 238 -22.93 -30.48 47.81
CA GLY A 238 -24.27 -30.41 47.22
C GLY A 238 -24.97 -29.06 47.32
N ARG A 239 -24.29 -28.01 47.79
CA ARG A 239 -24.83 -26.64 47.88
C ARG A 239 -24.23 -25.73 46.82
N ALA A 240 -25.02 -24.78 46.36
CA ALA A 240 -24.59 -23.64 45.56
C ALA A 240 -25.47 -22.44 45.91
N CYS A 241 -24.92 -21.24 45.82
CA CYS A 241 -25.66 -20.03 46.16
C CYS A 241 -25.03 -18.79 45.52
N TRP A 242 -25.71 -17.65 45.68
CA TRP A 242 -25.13 -16.36 45.31
C TRP A 242 -24.32 -15.80 46.47
N ALA A 243 -23.11 -15.32 46.17
CA ALA A 243 -22.21 -14.70 47.11
C ALA A 243 -21.81 -13.28 46.70
N ALA A 244 -21.72 -12.42 47.70
CA ALA A 244 -21.36 -11.02 47.62
C ALA A 244 -20.08 -10.81 48.42
N MET A 245 -19.02 -10.38 47.73
CA MET A 245 -17.67 -10.35 48.30
C MET A 245 -17.08 -8.95 48.20
N VAL A 246 -16.47 -8.47 49.29
CA VAL A 246 -15.72 -7.22 49.25
C VAL A 246 -14.39 -7.47 48.56
N TYR A 247 -14.10 -6.74 47.48
CA TYR A 247 -12.81 -6.84 46.80
C TYR A 247 -12.43 -5.54 46.10
N TYR A 248 -11.12 -5.35 45.94
CA TYR A 248 -10.56 -4.26 45.13
C TYR A 248 -10.43 -4.72 43.67
N PRO A 249 -11.12 -4.11 42.70
CA PRO A 249 -11.15 -4.60 41.32
C PRO A 249 -9.80 -4.50 40.61
N ALA A 250 -9.00 -3.46 40.91
CA ALA A 250 -7.65 -3.28 40.40
C ALA A 250 -6.63 -4.13 41.18
N THR A 251 -6.89 -5.44 41.21
CA THR A 251 -6.03 -6.46 41.82
C THR A 251 -5.58 -7.46 40.77
N PHE A 252 -4.28 -7.74 40.73
CA PHE A 252 -3.69 -8.76 39.86
C PHE A 252 -2.73 -9.66 40.62
N TRP A 253 -2.38 -10.79 40.02
CA TRP A 253 -1.41 -11.74 40.54
C TRP A 253 -0.22 -11.84 39.60
N HIS A 254 0.98 -11.83 40.15
CA HIS A 254 2.23 -11.86 39.39
C HIS A 254 3.11 -13.03 39.84
N SER A 255 3.72 -13.72 38.88
CA SER A 255 4.68 -14.80 39.14
C SER A 255 5.94 -14.22 39.79
N GLU A 256 6.07 -14.42 41.10
CA GLU A 256 7.16 -13.88 41.91
C GLU A 256 7.32 -14.73 43.16
N SER A 257 8.56 -14.99 43.56
CA SER A 257 8.88 -15.69 44.81
C SER A 257 8.34 -14.91 46.01
N CYS A 258 7.46 -15.54 46.80
CA CYS A 258 6.90 -14.97 48.03
C CYS A 258 6.61 -16.06 49.07
N THR A 259 6.42 -15.67 50.32
CA THR A 259 6.04 -16.59 51.41
C THR A 259 4.55 -16.87 51.34
N VAL A 260 4.16 -18.12 51.08
CA VAL A 260 2.76 -18.54 50.92
C VAL A 260 1.97 -18.34 52.21
N ASP A 261 0.91 -17.55 52.14
CA ASP A 261 0.05 -17.20 53.29
C ASP A 261 -1.45 -17.32 52.95
N SER A 262 -1.78 -17.86 51.77
CA SER A 262 -3.14 -18.04 51.24
C SER A 262 -3.96 -16.76 50.99
N SER A 263 -3.36 -15.57 51.13
CA SER A 263 -4.08 -14.29 51.00
C SER A 263 -3.37 -13.23 50.16
N THR A 264 -2.05 -13.09 50.34
CA THR A 264 -1.16 -12.21 49.58
C THR A 264 -0.20 -12.99 48.70
N CYS A 265 0.02 -14.27 49.00
CA CYS A 265 0.87 -15.17 48.24
C CYS A 265 0.25 -16.58 48.20
N VAL A 266 0.18 -17.17 47.01
CA VAL A 266 -0.34 -18.54 46.80
C VAL A 266 0.62 -19.34 45.92
N ASN A 267 0.51 -20.67 45.97
CA ASN A 267 1.20 -21.53 45.03
C ASN A 267 0.58 -21.42 43.63
N ALA A 268 1.42 -21.37 42.60
CA ALA A 268 0.98 -21.53 41.23
C ALA A 268 0.42 -22.96 41.04
N PRO A 269 -0.73 -23.13 40.37
CA PRO A 269 -1.40 -24.44 40.31
C PRO A 269 -0.61 -25.47 39.48
N ASN A 270 0.28 -25.00 38.59
CA ASN A 270 1.14 -25.85 37.78
C ASN A 270 2.48 -26.24 38.45
N GLY A 271 2.69 -25.83 39.70
CA GLY A 271 3.94 -26.06 40.42
C GLY A 271 5.12 -25.16 39.99
N SER A 272 4.91 -24.13 39.15
CA SER A 272 5.99 -23.27 38.65
C SER A 272 6.54 -22.25 39.66
N GLY A 273 6.13 -22.32 40.92
CA GLY A 273 6.51 -21.38 41.99
C GLY A 273 5.31 -20.74 42.66
N THR A 274 5.41 -19.45 42.97
CA THR A 274 4.39 -18.69 43.71
C THR A 274 3.81 -17.54 42.89
N LEU A 275 2.57 -17.17 43.20
CA LEU A 275 1.87 -16.01 42.69
C LEU A 275 1.68 -15.02 43.84
N LYS A 276 2.18 -13.80 43.68
CA LYS A 276 2.03 -12.70 44.62
C LYS A 276 0.90 -11.77 44.20
N ARG A 277 0.06 -11.38 45.15
CA ARG A 277 -1.06 -10.46 44.97
C ARG A 277 -0.57 -9.01 44.99
N TYR A 278 -1.05 -8.24 44.05
CA TYR A 278 -0.83 -6.81 43.95
C TYR A 278 -2.17 -6.08 43.86
N GLU A 279 -2.43 -5.17 44.80
CA GLU A 279 -3.51 -4.19 44.69
C GLU A 279 -2.94 -2.86 44.22
N ILE A 280 -3.51 -2.27 43.17
CA ILE A 280 -3.07 -0.98 42.65
C ILE A 280 -3.60 0.14 43.55
N LYS A 281 -3.01 0.28 44.73
CA LYS A 281 -3.34 1.31 45.74
C LYS A 281 -2.17 2.29 45.89
N SER A 282 -2.50 3.51 46.34
CA SER A 282 -1.48 4.51 46.65
C SER A 282 -0.53 4.00 47.74
N GLY A 283 0.78 4.19 47.56
CA GLY A 283 1.83 3.70 48.46
C GLY A 283 2.37 2.30 48.13
N ASN A 284 1.71 1.53 47.25
CA ASN A 284 2.22 0.24 46.80
C ASN A 284 3.24 0.41 45.66
N THR A 285 4.17 -0.55 45.56
CA THR A 285 5.13 -0.69 44.45
C THR A 285 4.69 -1.81 43.52
N PHE A 286 5.00 -1.69 42.23
CA PHE A 286 4.56 -2.64 41.20
C PHE A 286 5.76 -3.26 40.46
N PRO A 287 5.66 -4.51 39.98
CA PRO A 287 6.74 -5.17 39.24
C PRO A 287 7.16 -4.43 37.97
N SER A 288 6.26 -3.62 37.38
CA SER A 288 6.54 -2.77 36.22
C SER A 288 7.50 -1.61 36.49
N GLY A 289 7.71 -1.24 37.76
CA GLY A 289 8.39 -0.01 38.15
C GLY A 289 7.58 1.27 37.92
N ARG A 290 6.32 1.19 37.44
CA ARG A 290 5.46 2.36 37.25
C ARG A 290 5.04 2.97 38.59
N THR A 291 4.73 4.27 38.57
CA THR A 291 4.06 4.94 39.69
C THR A 291 2.62 4.45 39.83
N TYR A 292 2.00 4.63 41.00
CA TYR A 292 0.58 4.35 41.21
C TYR A 292 -0.32 4.95 40.13
N ALA A 293 -0.13 6.23 39.80
CA ALA A 293 -0.95 6.91 38.80
C ALA A 293 -0.80 6.27 37.41
N ALA A 294 0.42 5.93 37.01
CA ALA A 294 0.70 5.31 35.71
C ALA A 294 0.20 3.85 35.66
N GLU A 295 0.35 3.07 36.73
CA GLU A 295 -0.11 1.68 36.81
C GLU A 295 -1.64 1.61 36.84
N MET A 296 -2.31 2.49 37.60
CA MET A 296 -3.78 2.58 37.62
C MET A 296 -4.35 3.01 36.27
N GLN A 297 -3.70 3.97 35.59
CA GLN A 297 -4.11 4.37 34.24
C GLN A 297 -3.94 3.22 33.23
N ASN A 298 -2.85 2.45 33.34
CA ASN A 298 -2.61 1.29 32.50
C ASN A 298 -3.66 0.19 32.73
N PHE A 299 -4.03 -0.07 33.99
CA PHE A 299 -5.09 -1.00 34.34
C PHE A 299 -6.46 -0.54 33.84
N ALA A 300 -6.79 0.76 33.96
CA ALA A 300 -8.05 1.31 33.44
C ALA A 300 -8.13 1.21 31.90
N ASN A 301 -7.02 1.42 31.20
CA ASN A 301 -6.94 1.24 29.75
C ASN A 301 -7.12 -0.24 29.36
N TRP A 302 -6.43 -1.17 30.02
CA TRP A 302 -6.65 -2.59 29.82
C TRP A 302 -8.12 -2.98 30.05
N PHE A 303 -8.69 -2.54 31.16
CA PHE A 303 -10.08 -2.84 31.51
C PHE A 303 -11.03 -2.38 30.41
N THR A 304 -10.91 -1.12 29.98
CA THR A 304 -11.84 -0.52 29.01
C THR A 304 -11.64 -1.07 27.59
N TYR A 305 -10.40 -1.29 27.17
CA TYR A 305 -10.05 -1.51 25.77
C TYR A 305 -9.58 -2.93 25.41
N HIS A 306 -9.23 -3.78 26.38
CA HIS A 306 -8.53 -5.06 26.08
C HIS A 306 -9.04 -6.27 26.86
N ARG A 307 -9.80 -6.10 27.95
CA ARG A 307 -10.11 -7.20 28.91
C ARG A 307 -10.96 -8.36 28.35
N LYS A 308 -11.65 -8.16 27.22
CA LYS A 308 -12.47 -9.17 26.54
C LYS A 308 -11.84 -9.54 25.22
N ARG A 309 -12.06 -10.77 24.75
CA ARG A 309 -11.51 -11.26 23.47
C ARG A 309 -11.85 -10.33 22.29
N LYS A 310 -13.09 -9.84 22.22
CA LYS A 310 -13.51 -8.83 21.21
C LYS A 310 -12.85 -7.49 21.36
N LEU A 311 -12.60 -7.04 22.59
CA LEU A 311 -12.03 -5.72 22.83
C LEU A 311 -10.56 -5.73 22.44
N MET A 312 -9.87 -6.83 22.74
CA MET A 312 -8.54 -7.13 22.25
C MET A 312 -8.49 -7.18 20.70
N LEU A 313 -9.44 -7.87 20.05
CA LEU A 313 -9.57 -7.89 18.59
C LEU A 313 -9.79 -6.49 18.01
N ALA A 314 -10.71 -5.71 18.58
CA ALA A 314 -10.96 -4.33 18.17
C ALA A 314 -9.69 -3.47 18.32
N ALA A 315 -8.98 -3.56 19.45
CA ALA A 315 -7.74 -2.83 19.67
C ALA A 315 -6.67 -3.18 18.61
N ALA A 316 -6.51 -4.47 18.30
CA ALA A 316 -5.56 -4.94 17.30
C ALA A 316 -5.94 -4.48 15.88
N MET A 317 -7.20 -4.66 15.48
CA MET A 317 -7.69 -4.26 14.16
C MET A 317 -7.62 -2.76 13.95
N GLY A 318 -8.02 -1.95 14.94
CA GLY A 318 -7.90 -0.50 14.87
C GLY A 318 -6.46 -0.06 14.61
N LYS A 319 -5.50 -0.64 15.35
CA LYS A 319 -4.07 -0.33 15.22
C LYS A 319 -3.50 -0.74 13.86
N VAL A 320 -3.87 -1.90 13.34
CA VAL A 320 -3.31 -2.41 12.06
C VAL A 320 -3.96 -1.75 10.85
N LEU A 321 -5.27 -1.49 10.90
CA LEU A 321 -6.01 -0.91 9.79
C LEU A 321 -5.77 0.58 9.61
N GLU A 322 -5.46 1.30 10.69
CA GLU A 322 -5.21 2.75 10.63
C GLU A 322 -4.15 3.14 9.57
N PRO A 323 -2.94 2.54 9.55
CA PRO A 323 -1.92 2.83 8.54
C PRO A 323 -1.99 1.95 7.27
N MET A 324 -3.00 1.10 7.11
CA MET A 324 -3.05 0.12 6.01
C MET A 324 -3.23 0.80 4.64
N THR A 325 -2.52 0.33 3.61
CA THR A 325 -2.59 0.85 2.23
C THR A 325 -2.51 -0.30 1.22
N GLY A 326 -2.90 -0.07 -0.02
CA GLY A 326 -2.65 -0.99 -1.13
C GLY A 326 -3.62 -2.16 -1.30
N LEU A 327 -4.76 -2.18 -0.58
CA LEU A 327 -5.75 -3.27 -0.65
C LEU A 327 -7.19 -2.79 -0.45
N ARG A 328 -8.15 -3.67 -0.73
CA ARG A 328 -9.59 -3.48 -0.47
C ARG A 328 -10.05 -4.45 0.61
N MET A 329 -10.91 -4.00 1.52
CA MET A 329 -11.33 -4.79 2.68
C MET A 329 -12.85 -4.89 2.79
N GLY A 330 -13.34 -6.07 3.16
CA GLY A 330 -14.72 -6.30 3.58
C GLY A 330 -14.74 -7.06 4.90
N VAL A 331 -15.83 -6.91 5.66
CA VAL A 331 -16.05 -7.66 6.92
C VAL A 331 -17.39 -8.39 6.83
N VAL A 332 -17.39 -9.66 7.19
CA VAL A 332 -18.55 -10.55 7.24
C VAL A 332 -18.63 -11.13 8.66
N PRO A 333 -19.63 -10.74 9.47
CA PRO A 333 -19.91 -11.42 10.72
C PRO A 333 -20.34 -12.87 10.46
N PHE A 334 -19.92 -13.81 11.32
CA PHE A 334 -20.21 -15.23 11.13
C PHE A 334 -21.72 -15.51 11.10
N ASN A 335 -22.50 -14.87 11.96
CA ASN A 335 -23.94 -15.15 12.08
C ASN A 335 -24.82 -14.24 11.21
N ASN A 336 -24.30 -13.12 10.71
CA ASN A 336 -25.04 -12.17 9.86
C ASN A 336 -24.34 -11.95 8.51
N ARG A 337 -24.40 -12.98 7.66
CA ARG A 337 -23.73 -13.09 6.35
C ARG A 337 -24.42 -12.26 5.26
N GLY A 338 -24.42 -10.93 5.39
CA GLY A 338 -24.94 -10.01 4.37
C GLY A 338 -24.05 -9.89 3.13
N THR A 339 -24.55 -9.19 2.11
CA THR A 339 -23.74 -8.83 0.91
C THR A 339 -22.53 -7.99 1.31
N VAL A 340 -21.36 -8.34 0.79
CA VAL A 340 -20.11 -7.65 1.15
C VAL A 340 -19.95 -6.35 0.36
N THR A 341 -19.64 -5.28 1.09
CA THR A 341 -19.16 -4.02 0.53
C THR A 341 -17.65 -3.93 0.72
N MET A 342 -16.91 -3.80 -0.38
CA MET A 342 -15.46 -3.64 -0.35
C MET A 342 -15.08 -2.16 -0.16
N LEU A 343 -14.28 -1.89 0.85
CA LEU A 343 -13.75 -0.57 1.20
C LEU A 343 -12.29 -0.47 0.75
N ASP A 344 -11.98 0.49 -0.13
CA ASP A 344 -10.62 0.71 -0.65
C ASP A 344 -9.77 1.53 0.34
N ALA A 345 -8.64 0.96 0.77
CA ALA A 345 -7.71 1.57 1.73
C ALA A 345 -6.91 2.76 1.18
N ASP A 346 -6.93 3.03 -0.13
CA ASP A 346 -6.27 4.20 -0.75
C ASP A 346 -7.24 5.11 -1.53
N SER A 347 -8.57 4.97 -1.38
CA SER A 347 -9.49 5.92 -2.00
C SER A 347 -9.26 7.36 -1.50
N THR A 348 -9.84 8.35 -2.17
CA THR A 348 -9.86 9.75 -1.71
C THR A 348 -10.59 9.93 -0.37
N THR A 349 -11.39 8.95 0.06
CA THR A 349 -12.02 8.83 1.39
C THR A 349 -11.37 7.74 2.24
N SER A 350 -10.13 7.36 1.98
CA SER A 350 -9.54 6.14 2.54
C SER A 350 -9.42 6.15 4.06
N SER A 351 -9.19 7.30 4.69
CA SER A 351 -9.27 7.42 6.15
C SER A 351 -10.65 6.96 6.65
N THR A 352 -11.73 7.40 6.00
CA THR A 352 -13.10 6.93 6.26
C THR A 352 -13.26 5.43 6.05
N ASN A 353 -12.72 4.87 4.96
CA ASN A 353 -12.85 3.45 4.65
C ASN A 353 -12.13 2.54 5.67
N ARG A 354 -10.91 2.92 6.08
CA ARG A 354 -10.12 2.17 7.07
C ARG A 354 -10.77 2.27 8.45
N TYR A 355 -11.20 3.47 8.84
CA TYR A 355 -11.92 3.71 10.09
C TYR A 355 -13.31 3.05 10.12
N ALA A 356 -14.01 2.92 8.98
CA ALA A 356 -15.28 2.19 8.90
C ALA A 356 -15.07 0.67 9.00
N THR A 357 -14.02 0.15 8.39
CA THR A 357 -13.62 -1.26 8.54
C THR A 357 -13.29 -1.55 10.01
N ALA A 358 -12.47 -0.71 10.65
CA ALA A 358 -12.17 -0.81 12.08
C ALA A 358 -13.45 -0.71 12.95
N GLY A 359 -14.35 0.21 12.60
CA GLY A 359 -15.63 0.40 13.27
C GLY A 359 -16.52 -0.84 13.31
N SER A 360 -16.43 -1.69 12.27
CA SER A 360 -17.14 -2.98 12.23
C SER A 360 -16.65 -3.93 13.32
N PHE A 361 -15.33 -3.97 13.57
CA PHE A 361 -14.74 -4.73 14.68
C PHE A 361 -15.02 -4.12 16.05
N TYR A 362 -15.16 -2.79 16.13
CA TYR A 362 -15.38 -2.09 17.39
C TYR A 362 -16.79 -2.33 17.92
N LEU A 363 -17.78 -2.38 17.03
CA LEU A 363 -19.16 -2.66 17.42
C LEU A 363 -19.38 -4.14 17.70
N ASN A 364 -18.87 -5.02 16.81
CA ASN A 364 -19.02 -6.48 16.82
C ASN A 364 -20.27 -6.95 17.59
N SER A 365 -21.45 -6.77 16.97
CA SER A 365 -22.76 -7.08 17.56
C SER A 365 -22.90 -8.59 17.75
N MET A 366 -22.70 -9.04 18.98
CA MET A 366 -22.65 -10.47 19.27
C MET A 366 -24.02 -11.10 19.47
N SER A 367 -24.11 -12.38 19.13
CA SER A 367 -25.28 -13.20 19.34
C SER A 367 -24.92 -14.58 19.89
N ALA A 368 -25.81 -15.19 20.67
CA ALA A 368 -25.61 -16.52 21.24
C ALA A 368 -25.90 -17.64 20.22
N ASN A 369 -25.41 -17.51 18.98
CA ASN A 369 -25.77 -18.34 17.82
C ASN A 369 -24.64 -19.27 17.33
N GLY A 370 -23.57 -19.45 18.12
CA GLY A 370 -22.43 -20.30 17.77
C GLY A 370 -21.47 -19.67 16.75
N THR A 371 -20.55 -20.49 16.26
CA THR A 371 -19.42 -20.21 15.37
C THR A 371 -19.54 -21.03 14.05
N PRO A 372 -20.42 -20.64 13.11
CA PRO A 372 -20.69 -21.38 11.87
C PRO A 372 -19.61 -21.16 10.79
N THR A 373 -18.36 -21.55 11.06
CA THR A 373 -17.18 -21.24 10.22
C THR A 373 -17.31 -21.75 8.78
N HIS A 374 -17.80 -22.98 8.57
CA HIS A 374 -17.98 -23.56 7.23
C HIS A 374 -18.91 -22.72 6.35
N ALA A 375 -20.07 -22.31 6.90
CA ALA A 375 -21.04 -21.49 6.20
C ALA A 375 -20.50 -20.09 5.89
N THR A 376 -19.70 -19.53 6.79
CA THR A 376 -19.04 -18.23 6.56
C THR A 376 -18.00 -18.33 5.43
N MET A 377 -17.16 -19.38 5.43
CA MET A 377 -16.19 -19.59 4.34
C MET A 377 -16.88 -19.74 2.98
N ALA A 378 -17.97 -20.50 2.92
CA ALA A 378 -18.77 -20.63 1.69
C ALA A 378 -19.38 -19.30 1.25
N HIS A 379 -19.98 -18.54 2.17
CA HIS A 379 -20.52 -17.23 1.82
C HIS A 379 -19.45 -16.27 1.28
N ILE A 380 -18.29 -16.21 1.93
CA ILE A 380 -17.17 -15.39 1.45
C ILE A 380 -16.72 -15.85 0.05
N ALA A 381 -16.65 -17.17 -0.18
CA ALA A 381 -16.31 -17.71 -1.49
C ALA A 381 -17.35 -17.34 -2.56
N ASP A 382 -18.64 -17.39 -2.24
CA ASP A 382 -19.71 -16.95 -3.13
C ASP A 382 -19.62 -15.44 -3.44
N GLN A 383 -19.23 -14.61 -2.47
CA GLN A 383 -18.99 -13.18 -2.74
C GLN A 383 -17.84 -12.98 -3.73
N PHE A 384 -16.73 -13.72 -3.59
CA PHE A 384 -15.65 -13.63 -4.58
C PHE A 384 -16.06 -14.18 -5.95
N ASN A 385 -16.89 -15.22 -5.99
CA ASN A 385 -17.27 -15.88 -7.23
C ASN A 385 -18.39 -15.17 -8.00
N ALA A 386 -19.37 -14.56 -7.32
CA ALA A 386 -20.59 -14.06 -7.96
C ALA A 386 -20.75 -12.53 -7.89
N ASN A 387 -20.13 -11.84 -6.92
CA ASN A 387 -20.32 -10.40 -6.75
C ASN A 387 -19.29 -9.61 -7.58
N THR A 388 -19.75 -9.01 -8.67
CA THR A 388 -18.92 -8.22 -9.61
C THR A 388 -18.36 -6.92 -9.01
N ASN A 389 -18.85 -6.50 -7.84
CA ASN A 389 -18.30 -5.37 -7.11
C ASN A 389 -17.14 -5.77 -6.18
N VAL A 390 -17.04 -7.07 -5.84
CA VAL A 390 -15.93 -7.63 -5.04
C VAL A 390 -14.76 -7.90 -5.96
N VAL A 391 -14.88 -8.89 -6.84
CA VAL A 391 -13.87 -9.13 -7.89
C VAL A 391 -14.25 -8.29 -9.10
N GLN A 392 -13.38 -7.40 -9.51
CA GLN A 392 -13.54 -6.49 -10.65
C GLN A 392 -12.61 -6.86 -11.80
N TYR A 393 -11.49 -7.55 -11.52
CA TYR A 393 -10.47 -7.84 -12.51
C TYR A 393 -9.88 -9.24 -12.42
N ALA A 394 -9.42 -9.78 -13.56
CA ALA A 394 -8.92 -11.15 -13.71
C ALA A 394 -7.59 -11.44 -12.98
N CYS A 395 -6.80 -10.41 -12.71
CA CYS A 395 -5.53 -10.52 -12.00
C CYS A 395 -5.63 -10.35 -10.47
N GLN A 396 -6.83 -10.18 -9.92
CA GLN A 396 -6.98 -9.89 -8.50
C GLN A 396 -6.58 -11.06 -7.62
N ARG A 397 -5.77 -10.76 -6.62
CA ARG A 397 -5.57 -11.65 -5.48
C ARG A 397 -6.74 -11.50 -4.52
N ASN A 398 -7.33 -12.61 -4.12
CA ASN A 398 -8.46 -12.64 -3.22
C ASN A 398 -8.09 -13.47 -1.98
N SER A 399 -8.25 -12.90 -0.80
CA SER A 399 -7.91 -13.55 0.47
C SER A 399 -9.08 -13.52 1.42
N MET A 400 -9.32 -14.65 2.10
CA MET A 400 -10.24 -14.73 3.21
C MET A 400 -9.47 -14.87 4.53
N PHE A 401 -9.91 -14.15 5.56
CA PHE A 401 -9.42 -14.32 6.93
C PHE A 401 -10.52 -14.91 7.78
N VAL A 402 -10.23 -16.01 8.45
CA VAL A 402 -11.11 -16.60 9.46
C VAL A 402 -10.57 -16.21 10.83
N VAL A 403 -11.23 -15.27 11.50
CA VAL A 403 -10.83 -14.78 12.82
C VAL A 403 -11.82 -15.30 13.85
N THR A 404 -11.36 -16.15 14.78
CA THR A 404 -12.22 -16.84 15.75
C THR A 404 -11.52 -17.08 17.08
N ASP A 405 -12.28 -17.18 18.17
CA ASP A 405 -11.76 -17.50 19.50
C ASP A 405 -12.12 -18.90 20.01
N GLY A 406 -12.76 -19.70 19.17
CA GLY A 406 -13.36 -20.97 19.57
C GLY A 406 -13.30 -22.02 18.48
N PHE A 407 -13.97 -23.13 18.77
CA PHE A 407 -14.08 -24.27 17.87
C PHE A 407 -15.24 -24.04 16.91
N ALA A 408 -15.04 -24.36 15.64
CA ALA A 408 -16.10 -24.26 14.66
C ALA A 408 -17.22 -25.27 14.97
N ASN A 409 -18.48 -24.86 14.86
CA ASN A 409 -19.59 -25.80 14.88
C ASN A 409 -19.60 -26.59 13.56
N ALA A 410 -19.84 -27.90 13.62
CA ALA A 410 -20.07 -28.67 12.39
C ALA A 410 -21.41 -28.25 11.78
N HIS A 411 -21.33 -27.67 10.58
CA HIS A 411 -22.46 -27.47 9.69
C HIS A 411 -22.06 -28.09 8.34
N SER A 412 -22.92 -28.93 7.77
CA SER A 412 -22.64 -29.73 6.58
C SER A 412 -22.65 -28.89 5.30
N THR A 413 -21.73 -27.94 5.19
CA THR A 413 -21.49 -27.19 3.95
C THR A 413 -20.77 -28.10 2.98
N THR A 414 -21.41 -28.41 1.85
CA THR A 414 -20.81 -29.26 0.83
C THR A 414 -19.76 -28.47 0.06
N ALA A 415 -18.56 -29.01 -0.08
CA ALA A 415 -17.54 -28.39 -0.93
C ALA A 415 -17.98 -28.39 -2.40
N PRO A 416 -17.74 -27.30 -3.16
CA PRO A 416 -18.03 -27.30 -4.59
C PRO A 416 -17.18 -28.36 -5.29
N SER A 417 -17.68 -28.97 -6.37
CA SER A 417 -16.92 -29.96 -7.13
C SER A 417 -15.59 -29.40 -7.64
N TYR A 418 -14.49 -30.14 -7.48
CA TYR A 418 -13.15 -29.76 -7.93
C TYR A 418 -12.28 -31.00 -8.15
N ASN A 419 -11.18 -30.87 -8.90
CA ASN A 419 -10.19 -31.94 -9.04
C ASN A 419 -9.13 -31.83 -7.94
N ALA A 420 -9.25 -32.67 -6.90
CA ALA A 420 -8.33 -32.68 -5.77
C ALA A 420 -6.86 -32.97 -6.15
N ALA A 421 -6.58 -33.58 -7.30
CA ALA A 421 -5.21 -33.86 -7.73
C ALA A 421 -4.44 -32.60 -8.18
N THR A 422 -5.13 -31.55 -8.65
CA THR A 422 -4.50 -30.37 -9.28
C THR A 422 -3.60 -29.59 -8.32
N TYR A 423 -4.03 -29.40 -7.06
CA TYR A 423 -3.28 -28.70 -6.02
C TYR A 423 -3.28 -29.39 -4.64
N GLY A 424 -3.95 -30.55 -4.53
CA GLY A 424 -4.04 -31.33 -3.29
C GLY A 424 -3.29 -32.66 -3.33
N SER A 425 -2.51 -32.93 -4.38
CA SER A 425 -1.73 -34.16 -4.47
C SER A 425 -0.55 -34.12 -3.48
N GLY A 426 -0.48 -35.14 -2.62
CA GLY A 426 0.60 -35.31 -1.65
C GLY A 426 0.44 -34.52 -0.35
N ALA A 427 1.02 -35.04 0.72
CA ALA A 427 1.05 -34.36 2.01
C ALA A 427 1.95 -33.10 1.93
N PRO A 428 1.62 -32.00 2.62
CA PRO A 428 0.55 -31.85 3.61
C PRO A 428 -0.80 -31.39 3.04
N TYR A 429 -1.00 -31.35 1.71
CA TYR A 429 -2.19 -30.79 1.07
C TYR A 429 -3.37 -31.74 0.91
N THR A 430 -3.17 -33.01 1.25
CA THR A 430 -4.15 -34.06 0.96
C THR A 430 -5.34 -33.92 1.90
N THR A 431 -6.49 -33.54 1.34
CA THR A 431 -7.76 -33.57 2.06
C THR A 431 -8.19 -35.02 2.28
N ILE A 432 -8.31 -35.43 3.54
CA ILE A 432 -8.72 -36.78 3.95
C ILE A 432 -10.17 -36.87 4.42
N TYR A 433 -10.82 -35.75 4.75
CA TYR A 433 -12.21 -35.70 5.20
C TYR A 433 -13.02 -34.74 4.32
N ALA A 434 -14.07 -35.26 3.69
CA ALA A 434 -14.98 -34.49 2.85
C ALA A 434 -15.72 -33.43 3.68
N ASN A 435 -15.97 -32.26 3.08
CA ASN A 435 -16.68 -31.12 3.66
C ASN A 435 -16.02 -30.49 4.90
N SER A 436 -14.78 -30.87 5.19
CA SER A 436 -13.96 -30.20 6.21
C SER A 436 -13.61 -28.77 5.78
N LEU A 437 -13.15 -27.94 6.71
CA LEU A 437 -12.62 -26.60 6.38
C LEU A 437 -11.44 -26.73 5.40
N ALA A 438 -10.62 -27.77 5.56
CA ALA A 438 -9.52 -28.07 4.65
C ALA A 438 -9.99 -28.46 3.24
N ASP A 439 -11.09 -29.19 3.12
CA ASP A 439 -11.72 -29.53 1.84
C ASP A 439 -12.26 -28.28 1.13
N LEU A 440 -13.01 -27.45 1.87
CA LEU A 440 -13.54 -26.18 1.36
C LEU A 440 -12.43 -25.26 0.86
N ALA A 441 -11.38 -25.06 1.65
CA ALA A 441 -10.26 -24.21 1.27
C ALA A 441 -9.53 -24.74 0.03
N LEU A 442 -9.34 -26.07 -0.08
CA LEU A 442 -8.72 -26.66 -1.27
C LEU A 442 -9.59 -26.46 -2.52
N ALA A 443 -10.92 -26.61 -2.38
CA ALA A 443 -11.86 -26.40 -3.47
C ALA A 443 -11.85 -24.93 -3.96
N TYR A 444 -11.88 -23.96 -3.03
CA TYR A 444 -11.83 -22.53 -3.35
C TYR A 444 -10.47 -22.06 -3.86
N TYR A 445 -9.40 -22.77 -3.50
CA TYR A 445 -8.08 -22.55 -4.08
C TYR A 445 -7.96 -23.13 -5.49
N THR A 446 -8.61 -24.28 -5.76
CA THR A 446 -8.45 -25.03 -7.01
C THR A 446 -9.35 -24.50 -8.13
N ASN A 447 -10.61 -24.21 -7.82
CA ASN A 447 -11.59 -23.78 -8.81
C ASN A 447 -11.31 -22.35 -9.28
N GLN A 448 -11.51 -22.10 -10.58
CA GLN A 448 -11.50 -20.73 -11.11
C GLN A 448 -12.75 -20.00 -10.64
N LEU A 449 -12.56 -18.92 -9.88
CA LEU A 449 -13.62 -17.96 -9.57
C LEU A 449 -13.90 -17.09 -10.79
N ARG A 450 -15.11 -16.56 -10.92
CA ARG A 450 -15.50 -15.59 -11.97
C ARG A 450 -15.10 -16.06 -13.36
N THR A 451 -15.71 -17.15 -13.80
CA THR A 451 -15.46 -17.77 -15.12
C THR A 451 -15.85 -16.87 -16.30
N ASP A 452 -16.56 -15.77 -16.05
CA ASP A 452 -16.80 -14.69 -17.01
C ASP A 452 -15.54 -13.83 -17.28
N LEU A 453 -14.51 -13.92 -16.42
CA LEU A 453 -13.21 -13.28 -16.61
C LEU A 453 -12.17 -14.27 -17.17
N PRO A 454 -11.16 -13.80 -17.94
CA PRO A 454 -10.11 -14.67 -18.45
C PRO A 454 -9.31 -15.39 -17.36
N ALA A 455 -8.95 -16.64 -17.63
CA ALA A 455 -8.14 -17.50 -16.76
C ALA A 455 -6.64 -17.18 -16.85
N GLY A 456 -5.87 -17.55 -15.82
CA GLY A 456 -4.40 -17.56 -15.86
C GLY A 456 -3.69 -16.22 -15.63
N LEU A 457 -4.38 -15.18 -15.14
CA LEU A 457 -3.86 -13.82 -15.05
C LEU A 457 -3.55 -13.33 -13.63
N VAL A 458 -3.75 -14.16 -12.60
CA VAL A 458 -3.39 -13.81 -11.21
C VAL A 458 -1.87 -13.92 -11.02
N PRO A 459 -1.20 -12.87 -10.53
CA PRO A 459 0.24 -12.92 -10.25
C PRO A 459 0.56 -13.98 -9.20
N LEU A 460 1.49 -14.89 -9.52
CA LEU A 460 1.95 -15.95 -8.62
C LEU A 460 2.63 -15.38 -7.37
N GLY A 461 2.57 -16.14 -6.27
CA GLY A 461 3.24 -15.76 -5.02
C GLY A 461 4.76 -15.93 -5.10
N ASP A 462 5.46 -15.48 -4.06
CA ASP A 462 6.90 -15.71 -3.91
C ASP A 462 7.19 -17.22 -3.90
N PRO A 463 7.96 -17.75 -4.85
CA PRO A 463 8.26 -19.18 -4.92
C PRO A 463 9.17 -19.66 -3.78
N THR A 464 9.83 -18.74 -3.05
CA THR A 464 10.67 -19.07 -1.89
C THR A 464 9.87 -19.25 -0.61
N ARG A 465 8.57 -18.90 -0.61
CA ARG A 465 7.69 -19.14 0.52
C ARG A 465 7.53 -20.64 0.75
N VAL A 466 7.51 -21.06 2.01
CA VAL A 466 7.35 -22.47 2.41
C VAL A 466 6.09 -23.10 1.80
N ASN A 467 5.01 -22.32 1.67
CA ASN A 467 3.74 -22.76 1.06
C ASN A 467 3.38 -21.90 -0.17
N PRO A 468 4.04 -22.00 -1.32
CA PRO A 468 3.91 -20.99 -2.38
C PRO A 468 2.52 -21.00 -3.04
N VAL A 469 2.04 -19.81 -3.44
CA VAL A 469 0.81 -19.65 -4.25
C VAL A 469 1.15 -19.87 -5.73
N THR A 470 0.68 -20.98 -6.29
CA THR A 470 1.03 -21.43 -7.66
C THR A 470 -0.14 -21.43 -8.64
N ASN A 471 -1.39 -21.25 -8.19
CA ASN A 471 -2.55 -21.16 -9.08
C ASN A 471 -2.61 -19.80 -9.80
N PRO A 472 -2.54 -19.75 -11.15
CA PRO A 472 -2.63 -18.50 -11.90
C PRO A 472 -4.07 -18.06 -12.19
N ASN A 473 -5.09 -18.87 -11.87
CA ASN A 473 -6.50 -18.49 -12.02
C ASN A 473 -6.99 -17.67 -10.83
N LEU A 474 -8.10 -16.94 -10.96
CA LEU A 474 -8.78 -16.34 -9.81
C LEU A 474 -9.12 -17.42 -8.79
N HIS A 475 -8.59 -17.29 -7.58
CA HIS A 475 -8.71 -18.25 -6.48
C HIS A 475 -8.75 -17.52 -5.14
N ILE A 476 -9.05 -18.25 -4.06
CA ILE A 476 -9.02 -17.70 -2.70
C ILE A 476 -7.82 -18.23 -1.92
N THR A 477 -7.09 -17.31 -1.30
CA THR A 477 -6.10 -17.64 -0.28
C THR A 477 -6.72 -17.61 1.12
N THR A 478 -6.50 -18.62 1.96
CA THR A 478 -7.15 -18.75 3.28
C THR A 478 -6.18 -18.52 4.44
N TYR A 479 -6.46 -17.50 5.26
CA TYR A 479 -5.74 -17.20 6.49
C TYR A 479 -6.60 -17.51 7.72
N GLY A 480 -5.97 -17.95 8.80
CA GLY A 480 -6.62 -18.27 10.07
C GLY A 480 -5.97 -17.55 11.24
N ILE A 481 -6.79 -17.03 12.15
CA ILE A 481 -6.34 -16.41 13.40
C ILE A 481 -7.19 -16.95 14.53
N THR A 482 -6.56 -17.65 15.48
CA THR A 482 -7.22 -18.10 16.71
C THR A 482 -6.84 -17.26 17.92
N LEU A 483 -7.81 -16.95 18.77
CA LEU A 483 -7.58 -16.24 20.03
C LEU A 483 -7.35 -17.27 21.14
N GLY A 484 -6.11 -17.74 21.24
CA GLY A 484 -5.64 -18.72 22.24
C GLY A 484 -6.19 -20.14 22.14
N ALA A 485 -7.21 -20.40 21.31
CA ALA A 485 -7.67 -21.75 21.01
C ALA A 485 -6.59 -22.56 20.27
N ARG A 486 -6.37 -23.79 20.74
CA ARG A 486 -5.35 -24.72 20.24
C ARG A 486 -6.01 -26.00 19.75
N GLY A 487 -5.39 -26.60 18.75
CA GLY A 487 -5.76 -27.92 18.26
C GLY A 487 -5.22 -29.05 19.14
N THR A 488 -5.48 -30.28 18.73
CA THR A 488 -4.93 -31.49 19.35
C THR A 488 -3.46 -31.70 18.99
N LEU A 489 -3.02 -31.17 17.85
CA LEU A 489 -1.63 -31.27 17.39
C LEU A 489 -0.76 -30.21 18.07
N ASN A 490 0.42 -30.63 18.55
CA ASN A 490 1.42 -29.75 19.19
C ASN A 490 0.87 -28.87 20.33
N SER A 491 -0.20 -29.32 21.02
CA SER A 491 -0.95 -28.50 21.99
C SER A 491 -0.10 -27.95 23.14
N GLY A 492 0.96 -28.66 23.53
CA GLY A 492 1.92 -28.21 24.56
C GLY A 492 3.02 -27.25 24.09
N ALA A 493 3.14 -26.95 22.79
CA ALA A 493 4.17 -26.06 22.25
C ALA A 493 3.81 -24.58 22.46
N ALA A 494 4.79 -23.69 22.62
CA ALA A 494 4.52 -22.25 22.74
C ALA A 494 3.75 -21.69 21.52
N ASN A 495 4.11 -22.14 20.31
CA ASN A 495 3.39 -21.90 19.07
C ASN A 495 3.08 -23.26 18.38
N PRO A 496 1.83 -23.76 18.46
CA PRO A 496 1.47 -25.07 17.88
C PRO A 496 1.52 -25.08 16.34
N PHE A 497 1.42 -23.91 15.70
CA PHE A 497 1.40 -23.75 14.24
C PHE A 497 2.78 -23.44 13.64
N GLY A 498 3.82 -23.33 14.47
CA GLY A 498 5.19 -23.04 14.04
C GLY A 498 5.95 -24.24 13.44
N THR A 499 5.36 -25.43 13.52
CA THR A 499 5.95 -26.66 12.96
C THR A 499 5.94 -26.62 11.44
N ASN A 500 7.07 -26.94 10.79
CA ASN A 500 7.14 -26.98 9.33
C ASN A 500 6.51 -28.27 8.78
N VAL A 501 5.18 -28.23 8.61
CA VAL A 501 4.35 -29.33 8.09
C VAL A 501 4.70 -29.79 6.68
N PHE A 502 5.47 -29.00 5.91
CA PHE A 502 5.90 -29.36 4.55
C PHE A 502 7.09 -30.32 4.54
N THR A 503 7.84 -30.36 5.63
CA THR A 503 8.96 -31.31 5.81
C THR A 503 8.56 -32.55 6.59
N THR A 504 7.68 -32.37 7.58
CA THR A 504 7.16 -33.46 8.42
C THR A 504 5.65 -33.31 8.58
N PRO A 505 4.84 -33.80 7.62
CA PRO A 505 3.39 -33.68 7.68
C PRO A 505 2.82 -34.47 8.86
N PRO A 506 1.96 -33.86 9.71
CA PRO A 506 1.27 -34.60 10.76
C PRO A 506 0.16 -35.47 10.16
N THR A 507 -0.32 -36.46 10.93
CA THR A 507 -1.59 -37.11 10.62
C THR A 507 -2.72 -36.20 11.09
N TRP A 508 -3.52 -35.68 10.16
CA TRP A 508 -4.63 -34.79 10.48
C TRP A 508 -5.76 -35.55 11.21
N PRO A 509 -6.19 -35.09 12.40
CA PRO A 509 -7.27 -35.73 13.13
C PRO A 509 -8.61 -35.53 12.43
N THR A 510 -9.59 -36.40 12.71
CA THR A 510 -10.96 -36.23 12.20
C THR A 510 -11.59 -34.97 12.81
N PRO A 511 -12.05 -34.00 11.99
CA PRO A 511 -12.71 -32.81 12.50
C PRO A 511 -14.03 -33.19 13.19
N VAL A 512 -14.20 -32.79 14.45
CA VAL A 512 -15.40 -33.00 15.24
C VAL A 512 -15.96 -31.65 15.68
N ALA A 513 -17.27 -31.45 15.51
CA ALA A 513 -17.96 -30.23 15.93
C ALA A 513 -17.60 -29.84 17.37
N ASP A 514 -17.34 -28.56 17.62
CA ASP A 514 -17.14 -28.04 18.98
C ASP A 514 -15.94 -28.68 19.72
N ASP A 515 -14.97 -29.22 18.98
CA ASP A 515 -13.79 -29.89 19.52
C ASP A 515 -12.48 -29.26 18.98
N PRO A 516 -11.35 -29.32 19.72
CA PRO A 516 -10.03 -28.86 19.26
C PRO A 516 -9.57 -29.37 17.90
N THR A 517 -10.06 -30.53 17.46
CA THR A 517 -9.82 -31.02 16.10
C THR A 517 -10.27 -30.04 15.01
N MET A 518 -11.22 -29.14 15.27
CA MET A 518 -11.61 -28.06 14.33
C MET A 518 -10.55 -26.96 14.19
N VAL A 519 -9.70 -26.74 15.21
CA VAL A 519 -8.56 -25.81 15.10
C VAL A 519 -7.47 -26.44 14.23
N ASP A 520 -7.25 -27.75 14.36
CA ASP A 520 -6.35 -28.50 13.46
C ASP A 520 -6.87 -28.47 12.02
N ASP A 521 -8.19 -28.62 11.82
CA ASP A 521 -8.82 -28.54 10.51
C ASP A 521 -8.74 -27.13 9.90
N LEU A 522 -8.94 -26.08 10.69
CA LEU A 522 -8.72 -24.70 10.24
C LEU A 522 -7.24 -24.47 9.88
N TRP A 523 -6.29 -25.01 10.65
CA TRP A 523 -4.87 -24.93 10.30
C TRP A 523 -4.60 -25.65 8.97
N HIS A 524 -5.12 -26.85 8.78
CA HIS A 524 -5.04 -27.57 7.51
C HIS A 524 -5.70 -26.79 6.36
N ALA A 525 -6.81 -26.08 6.61
CA ALA A 525 -7.45 -25.19 5.65
C ALA A 525 -6.54 -24.03 5.22
N THR A 526 -5.75 -23.45 6.12
CA THR A 526 -4.75 -22.45 5.72
C THR A 526 -3.64 -23.06 4.85
N ILE A 527 -3.26 -24.31 5.10
CA ILE A 527 -2.27 -25.02 4.26
C ILE A 527 -2.84 -25.26 2.86
N ASN A 528 -4.04 -25.82 2.79
CA ASN A 528 -4.75 -26.11 1.53
C ASN A 528 -5.08 -24.85 0.74
N GLY A 529 -5.53 -23.80 1.42
CA GLY A 529 -5.79 -22.49 0.83
C GLY A 529 -4.55 -21.64 0.63
N ARG A 530 -3.33 -22.16 0.83
CA ARG A 530 -2.06 -21.43 0.65
C ARG A 530 -1.99 -20.11 1.42
N GLY A 531 -2.46 -20.05 2.66
CA GLY A 531 -2.25 -18.91 3.56
C GLY A 531 -1.44 -19.31 4.79
N LEU A 532 -1.69 -18.59 5.89
CA LEU A 532 -0.98 -18.75 7.17
C LEU A 532 -1.96 -18.82 8.33
N MET A 533 -1.56 -19.54 9.39
CA MET A 533 -2.28 -19.66 10.64
C MET A 533 -1.52 -18.94 11.76
N PHE A 534 -2.23 -18.17 12.57
CA PHE A 534 -1.65 -17.41 13.67
C PHE A 534 -2.37 -17.71 14.98
N LEU A 535 -1.59 -17.80 16.06
CA LEU A 535 -2.08 -17.85 17.43
C LEU A 535 -1.91 -16.47 18.08
N ALA A 536 -3.02 -15.82 18.41
CA ALA A 536 -3.03 -14.54 19.11
C ALA A 536 -3.44 -14.74 20.57
N ASN A 537 -2.56 -14.34 21.49
CA ASN A 537 -2.81 -14.43 22.94
C ASN A 537 -3.06 -13.06 23.60
N ASP A 538 -2.67 -11.98 22.91
CA ASP A 538 -2.85 -10.60 23.34
C ASP A 538 -3.03 -9.69 22.10
N ALA A 539 -3.36 -8.42 22.33
CA ALA A 539 -3.59 -7.45 21.26
C ALA A 539 -2.34 -7.14 20.43
N THR A 540 -1.14 -7.26 21.01
CA THR A 540 0.12 -7.00 20.30
C THR A 540 0.45 -8.13 19.35
N ALA A 541 0.42 -9.37 19.84
CA ALA A 541 0.60 -10.57 19.03
C ALA A 541 -0.44 -10.66 17.92
N MET A 542 -1.70 -10.30 18.22
CA MET A 542 -2.76 -10.23 17.22
C MET A 542 -2.46 -9.19 16.13
N GLY A 543 -2.06 -7.98 16.53
CA GLY A 543 -1.69 -6.94 15.57
C GLY A 543 -0.51 -7.36 14.68
N GLN A 544 0.50 -8.01 15.25
CA GLN A 544 1.66 -8.53 14.52
C GLN A 544 1.28 -9.65 13.55
N ALA A 545 0.40 -10.57 13.95
CA ALA A 545 -0.10 -11.64 13.09
C ALA A 545 -0.82 -11.08 11.85
N ILE A 546 -1.75 -10.15 12.06
CA ILE A 546 -2.54 -9.53 10.99
C ILE A 546 -1.62 -8.71 10.08
N GLN A 547 -0.67 -7.97 10.65
CA GLN A 547 0.33 -7.23 9.88
C GLN A 547 1.19 -8.17 9.03
N SER A 548 1.66 -9.29 9.59
CA SER A 548 2.46 -10.28 8.85
C SER A 548 1.66 -10.94 7.71
N ALA A 549 0.37 -11.18 7.91
CA ALA A 549 -0.50 -11.70 6.87
C ALA A 549 -0.73 -10.69 5.74
N PHE A 550 -0.93 -9.41 6.08
CA PHE A 550 -0.99 -8.36 5.08
C PHE A 550 0.33 -8.17 4.34
N ASP A 551 1.47 -8.33 5.03
CA ASP A 551 2.79 -8.29 4.41
C ASP A 551 2.90 -9.39 3.35
N ASP A 552 2.47 -10.61 3.66
CA ASP A 552 2.44 -11.70 2.68
C ASP A 552 1.58 -11.37 1.44
N ILE A 553 0.41 -10.74 1.64
CA ILE A 553 -0.50 -10.34 0.56
C ILE A 553 0.09 -9.19 -0.29
N LEU A 554 0.70 -8.20 0.37
CA LEU A 554 1.13 -6.93 -0.21
C LEU A 554 2.59 -6.89 -0.65
N ASN A 555 3.42 -7.89 -0.31
CA ASN A 555 4.83 -7.93 -0.68
C ASN A 555 5.03 -8.19 -2.18
N GLN A 556 4.63 -7.19 -2.98
CA GLN A 556 4.84 -7.06 -4.41
C GLN A 556 5.61 -5.76 -4.62
N ALA A 557 6.92 -5.87 -4.79
CA ALA A 557 7.70 -4.77 -5.33
C ALA A 557 7.21 -4.49 -6.76
N GLY A 558 7.03 -3.21 -7.08
CA GLY A 558 6.73 -2.74 -8.41
C GLY A 558 7.80 -1.78 -8.89
N ALA A 559 7.97 -1.72 -10.20
CA ALA A 559 8.72 -0.67 -10.85
C ALA A 559 7.86 -0.05 -11.95
N GLN A 560 8.09 1.22 -12.26
CA GLN A 560 7.42 1.90 -13.38
C GLN A 560 8.37 2.92 -14.04
N ALA A 561 9.25 3.53 -13.24
CA ALA A 561 10.33 4.39 -13.72
C ALA A 561 11.39 3.63 -14.55
N SER A 562 12.01 4.33 -15.50
CA SER A 562 13.12 3.80 -16.30
C SER A 562 14.43 3.67 -15.52
N ILE A 563 15.38 2.94 -16.10
CA ILE A 563 16.67 2.61 -15.50
C ILE A 563 17.64 3.79 -15.65
N GLY A 564 18.27 4.22 -14.56
CA GLY A 564 19.43 5.12 -14.61
C GLY A 564 20.71 4.30 -14.80
N VAL A 565 21.63 4.69 -15.68
CA VAL A 565 22.90 3.96 -15.90
C VAL A 565 24.09 4.89 -15.73
N SER A 566 25.17 4.43 -15.08
CA SER A 566 26.38 5.24 -14.91
C SER A 566 27.15 5.45 -16.21
N SER A 567 27.04 4.51 -17.15
CA SER A 567 27.57 4.68 -18.49
C SER A 567 26.80 3.92 -19.57
N VAL A 568 26.53 4.62 -20.67
CA VAL A 568 26.09 3.99 -21.94
C VAL A 568 27.24 3.30 -22.69
N ASN A 569 28.50 3.45 -22.25
CA ASN A 569 29.67 2.75 -22.81
C ASN A 569 30.38 1.98 -21.70
N LEU A 570 30.13 0.67 -21.63
CA LEU A 570 30.59 -0.22 -20.55
C LEU A 570 32.10 -0.45 -20.55
N GLY A 571 32.81 -0.16 -21.65
CA GLY A 571 34.27 -0.24 -21.73
C GLY A 571 35.06 0.85 -21.01
N ARG A 572 34.40 1.68 -20.19
CA ARG A 572 35.04 2.76 -19.42
C ARG A 572 35.14 2.47 -17.91
N GLY A 573 34.95 1.22 -17.47
CA GLY A 573 35.17 0.79 -16.08
C GLY A 573 34.15 1.29 -15.06
N ASP A 574 32.94 1.64 -15.49
CA ASP A 574 31.83 2.06 -14.63
C ASP A 574 30.55 1.41 -15.15
N ASP A 575 30.28 0.21 -14.64
CA ASP A 575 29.35 -0.79 -15.15
C ASP A 575 28.21 -1.02 -14.14
N PHE A 576 27.51 0.06 -13.78
CA PHE A 576 26.41 0.00 -12.83
C PHE A 576 25.11 0.60 -13.38
N ALA A 577 24.01 -0.06 -13.03
CA ALA A 577 22.65 0.41 -13.22
C ALA A 577 22.04 0.79 -11.86
N TYR A 578 21.21 1.81 -11.87
CA TYR A 578 20.48 2.33 -10.72
C TYR A 578 18.98 2.18 -10.99
N LEU A 579 18.29 1.52 -10.07
CA LEU A 579 16.88 1.19 -10.22
C LEU A 579 16.10 1.80 -9.06
N GLY A 580 15.17 2.69 -9.39
CA GLY A 580 14.16 3.18 -8.45
C GLY A 580 12.99 2.20 -8.36
N LYS A 581 12.51 1.96 -7.14
CA LYS A 581 11.45 0.97 -6.84
C LYS A 581 10.35 1.57 -5.98
N TYR A 582 9.19 0.93 -5.97
CA TYR A 582 8.13 1.19 -5.00
C TYR A 582 7.51 -0.09 -4.46
N ASN A 583 6.92 0.01 -3.27
CA ASN A 583 6.14 -1.04 -2.62
C ASN A 583 4.80 -0.47 -2.15
N LEU A 584 3.71 -1.18 -2.43
CA LEU A 584 2.35 -0.82 -2.03
C LEU A 584 2.20 -0.67 -0.51
N ARG A 585 2.99 -1.43 0.25
CA ARG A 585 3.06 -1.33 1.70
C ARG A 585 3.66 0.03 2.09
N GLY A 586 2.81 0.87 2.65
CA GLY A 586 3.18 2.20 3.13
C GLY A 586 3.64 3.16 2.03
N TRP A 587 3.44 2.79 0.75
CA TRP A 587 3.91 3.54 -0.43
C TRP A 587 5.40 3.91 -0.34
N SER A 588 6.20 2.93 0.07
CA SER A 588 7.64 3.07 0.28
C SER A 588 8.42 2.89 -1.02
N GLY A 589 9.58 3.53 -1.11
CA GLY A 589 10.51 3.37 -2.23
C GLY A 589 11.92 2.99 -1.81
N ASP A 590 12.72 2.67 -2.81
CA ASP A 590 14.14 2.33 -2.69
C ASP A 590 14.91 2.72 -3.96
N LEU A 591 16.22 2.85 -3.82
CA LEU A 591 17.18 2.97 -4.91
C LEU A 591 18.22 1.88 -4.76
N THR A 592 18.39 1.07 -5.79
CA THR A 592 19.38 -0.02 -5.79
C THR A 592 20.46 0.23 -6.83
N ARG A 593 21.70 -0.17 -6.52
CA ARG A 593 22.80 -0.23 -7.50
C ARG A 593 23.06 -1.68 -7.87
N ASN A 594 23.09 -1.97 -9.16
CA ASN A 594 23.23 -3.31 -9.69
C ASN A 594 24.38 -3.33 -10.69
N ALA A 595 25.25 -4.34 -10.63
CA ALA A 595 26.33 -4.51 -11.59
C ALA A 595 25.78 -4.82 -12.99
N VAL A 596 26.48 -4.38 -14.03
CA VAL A 596 26.15 -4.57 -15.44
C VAL A 596 27.29 -5.34 -16.08
N SER A 597 27.00 -6.50 -16.66
CA SER A 597 28.00 -7.27 -17.40
C SER A 597 28.57 -6.46 -18.56
N THR A 598 29.89 -6.27 -18.59
CA THR A 598 30.55 -5.47 -19.64
C THR A 598 30.57 -6.16 -21.01
N THR A 599 30.42 -7.49 -21.05
CA THR A 599 30.37 -8.32 -22.26
C THR A 599 28.95 -8.49 -22.79
N THR A 600 27.98 -8.71 -21.90
CA THR A 600 26.60 -9.04 -22.29
C THR A 600 25.62 -7.91 -22.07
N GLY A 601 25.98 -6.85 -21.33
CA GLY A 601 25.10 -5.77 -20.88
C GLY A 601 24.12 -6.17 -19.76
N ALA A 602 24.11 -7.44 -19.34
CA ALA A 602 23.17 -7.99 -18.35
C ALA A 602 23.24 -7.28 -17.01
N ILE A 603 22.10 -6.76 -16.53
CA ILE A 603 21.97 -6.20 -15.18
C ILE A 603 21.79 -7.34 -14.16
N SER A 604 22.63 -7.35 -13.13
CA SER A 604 22.53 -8.29 -12.00
C SER A 604 21.22 -8.11 -11.25
N THR A 605 20.56 -9.21 -10.88
CA THR A 605 19.39 -9.19 -9.97
C THR A 605 19.79 -8.95 -8.51
N SER A 606 21.06 -9.21 -8.17
CA SER A 606 21.62 -8.91 -6.85
C SER A 606 22.15 -7.47 -6.83
N ALA A 607 21.58 -6.64 -5.95
CA ALA A 607 22.03 -5.27 -5.74
C ALA A 607 23.33 -5.25 -4.91
N SER A 608 24.28 -4.40 -5.31
CA SER A 608 25.49 -4.10 -4.54
C SER A 608 25.17 -3.29 -3.28
N TRP A 609 24.15 -2.43 -3.34
CA TRP A 609 23.58 -1.75 -2.18
C TRP A 609 22.12 -1.35 -2.45
N ALA A 610 21.40 -1.07 -1.37
CA ALA A 610 20.03 -0.56 -1.34
C ALA A 610 19.97 0.67 -0.41
N ALA A 611 19.51 1.81 -0.93
CA ALA A 611 19.56 3.09 -0.22
C ALA A 611 18.56 3.17 0.93
N ALA A 612 17.39 2.54 0.82
CA ALA A 612 16.35 2.59 1.84
C ALA A 612 16.82 2.03 3.19
N ALA A 613 17.52 0.89 3.18
CA ALA A 613 18.05 0.27 4.39
C ALA A 613 19.17 1.12 5.02
N LEU A 614 20.07 1.66 4.19
CA LEU A 614 21.15 2.55 4.65
C LEU A 614 20.59 3.83 5.27
N LEU A 615 19.56 4.41 4.66
CA LEU A 615 18.93 5.63 5.15
C LEU A 615 18.16 5.38 6.45
N ALA A 616 17.45 4.25 6.55
CA ALA A 616 16.74 3.86 7.76
C ALA A 616 17.67 3.63 8.97
N ALA A 617 18.91 3.22 8.73
CA ALA A 617 19.93 3.02 9.77
C ALA A 617 20.69 4.30 10.16
N ARG A 618 20.53 5.39 9.39
CA ARG A 618 21.22 6.67 9.65
C ARG A 618 20.59 7.41 10.83
N ASP A 619 21.41 8.05 11.66
CA ASP A 619 20.95 9.04 12.63
C ASP A 619 20.26 10.20 11.90
N TRP A 620 18.95 10.34 12.09
CA TRP A 620 18.11 11.33 11.44
C TRP A 620 18.55 12.77 11.72
N THR A 621 19.22 13.04 12.85
CA THR A 621 19.71 14.39 13.18
C THR A 621 20.82 14.84 12.23
N THR A 622 21.57 13.88 11.64
CA THR A 622 22.69 14.14 10.73
C THR A 622 22.28 14.32 9.27
N ARG A 623 21.00 14.13 8.93
CA ARG A 623 20.52 14.26 7.55
C ARG A 623 20.54 15.72 7.10
N LEU A 624 21.07 15.96 5.90
CA LEU A 624 21.09 17.30 5.29
C LEU A 624 19.86 17.44 4.39
N ILE A 625 18.85 18.17 4.87
CA ILE A 625 17.63 18.45 4.10
C ILE A 625 17.49 19.96 3.98
N PHE A 626 17.16 20.45 2.79
CA PHE A 626 16.94 21.88 2.55
C PHE A 626 15.74 22.10 1.63
N THR A 627 15.23 23.33 1.61
CA THR A 627 14.12 23.80 0.78
C THR A 627 14.39 25.23 0.31
N SER A 628 13.35 25.98 -0.04
CA SER A 628 13.43 27.39 -0.42
C SER A 628 12.22 28.18 0.10
N ASP A 629 12.33 29.50 0.18
CA ASP A 629 11.18 30.40 0.37
C ASP A 629 10.59 30.92 -0.96
N ASN A 630 10.90 30.24 -2.08
CA ASN A 630 10.70 30.65 -3.48
C ASN A 630 11.69 31.71 -4.01
N SER A 631 12.58 32.24 -3.18
CA SER A 631 13.60 33.23 -3.60
C SER A 631 15.03 32.81 -3.24
N THR A 632 15.21 32.21 -2.06
CA THR A 632 16.49 31.76 -1.52
C THR A 632 16.35 30.36 -0.93
N GLY A 633 17.47 29.65 -0.83
CA GLY A 633 17.50 28.33 -0.20
C GLY A 633 17.50 28.43 1.32
N LEU A 634 16.78 27.53 1.97
CA LEU A 634 16.63 27.47 3.43
C LEU A 634 16.95 26.07 3.95
N ASP A 635 17.56 26.00 5.14
CA ASP A 635 17.67 24.73 5.88
C ASP A 635 16.29 24.25 6.33
N PHE A 636 16.06 22.93 6.29
CA PHE A 636 14.81 22.29 6.69
C PHE A 636 14.74 22.14 8.22
N THR A 637 14.44 23.24 8.90
CA THR A 637 14.32 23.31 10.37
C THR A 637 12.94 23.79 10.79
N VAL A 638 12.56 23.51 12.04
CA VAL A 638 11.28 23.96 12.61
C VAL A 638 11.09 25.47 12.47
N ALA A 639 12.14 26.26 12.65
CA ALA A 639 12.10 27.71 12.54
C ALA A 639 11.79 28.19 11.12
N ASN A 640 12.31 27.49 10.10
CA ASN A 640 12.18 27.91 8.70
C ASN A 640 10.91 27.38 8.04
N VAL A 641 10.51 26.13 8.34
CA VAL A 641 9.46 25.43 7.57
C VAL A 641 8.28 24.98 8.43
N GLY A 642 8.38 25.06 9.75
CA GLY A 642 7.43 24.43 10.68
C GLY A 642 5.97 24.78 10.40
N GLY A 643 5.65 26.06 10.23
CA GLY A 643 4.28 26.48 9.89
C GLY A 643 3.84 26.18 8.46
N THR A 644 4.79 25.99 7.54
CA THR A 644 4.51 25.67 6.13
C THR A 644 4.21 24.19 5.95
N VAL A 645 4.95 23.30 6.61
CA VAL A 645 4.72 21.85 6.54
C VAL A 645 3.54 21.43 7.41
N ASN A 646 3.19 22.20 8.44
CA ASN A 646 2.09 21.89 9.34
C ASN A 646 1.08 23.05 9.39
N PRO A 647 0.40 23.36 8.27
CA PRO A 647 -0.55 24.48 8.21
C PRO A 647 -1.75 24.29 9.16
N ASP A 648 -2.09 23.04 9.48
CA ASP A 648 -3.20 22.65 10.36
C ASP A 648 -2.69 22.10 11.71
N SER A 649 -2.06 22.95 12.51
CA SER A 649 -1.32 22.57 13.74
C SER A 649 -2.18 22.05 14.89
N ALA A 650 -3.49 21.83 14.70
CA ALA A 650 -4.39 21.34 15.75
C ALA A 650 -4.06 19.91 16.20
N THR A 651 -3.44 19.10 15.32
CA THR A 651 -3.19 17.67 15.58
C THR A 651 -1.72 17.37 15.91
N TYR A 652 -0.78 18.10 15.30
CA TYR A 652 0.66 17.88 15.45
C TYR A 652 1.38 19.19 15.75
N THR A 653 2.48 19.11 16.50
CA THR A 653 3.40 20.24 16.63
C THR A 653 4.31 20.34 15.40
N ASN A 654 4.76 21.55 15.09
CA ASN A 654 5.71 21.79 14.00
C ASN A 654 7.00 20.98 14.18
N THR A 655 7.46 20.84 15.43
CA THR A 655 8.63 20.02 15.78
C THR A 655 8.42 18.56 15.40
N GLN A 656 7.29 17.96 15.79
CA GLN A 656 6.99 16.56 15.46
C GLN A 656 6.96 16.31 13.95
N VAL A 657 6.33 17.21 13.17
CA VAL A 657 6.25 17.06 11.71
C VAL A 657 7.64 17.13 11.07
N VAL A 658 8.44 18.14 11.44
CA VAL A 658 9.78 18.33 10.87
C VAL A 658 10.73 17.20 11.27
N GLU A 659 10.75 16.79 12.54
CA GLU A 659 11.59 15.67 13.01
C GLU A 659 11.20 14.35 12.34
N TRP A 660 9.90 14.08 12.19
CA TRP A 660 9.43 12.91 11.47
C TRP A 660 9.91 12.93 10.02
N MET A 661 9.75 14.04 9.29
CA MET A 661 10.20 14.16 7.90
C MET A 661 11.73 14.00 7.76
N ARG A 662 12.49 14.46 8.76
CA ARG A 662 13.94 14.23 8.84
C ARG A 662 14.30 12.77 9.13
N GLY A 663 13.41 11.97 9.70
CA GLY A 663 13.58 10.53 9.88
C GLY A 663 13.47 10.05 11.33
N SER A 664 13.06 10.92 12.27
CA SER A 664 12.74 10.49 13.63
C SER A 664 11.61 9.47 13.61
N ARG A 665 11.79 8.37 14.35
CA ARG A 665 10.76 7.34 14.54
C ARG A 665 9.98 7.48 15.83
N VAL A 666 10.21 8.57 16.57
CA VAL A 666 9.48 8.85 17.81
C VAL A 666 7.99 9.01 17.50
N GLY A 667 7.16 8.22 18.19
CA GLY A 667 5.71 8.31 18.05
C GLY A 667 5.13 7.58 16.82
N GLU A 668 5.95 6.92 16.00
CA GLU A 668 5.46 6.11 14.87
C GLU A 668 4.52 4.99 15.38
N GLY A 669 3.33 4.91 14.80
CA GLY A 669 2.28 3.96 15.19
C GLY A 669 1.53 4.33 16.48
N THR A 670 1.79 5.50 17.08
CA THR A 670 1.06 6.01 18.24
C THR A 670 0.49 7.41 18.00
N THR A 671 1.34 8.36 17.63
CA THR A 671 0.96 9.75 17.35
C THR A 671 1.04 10.05 15.86
N VAL A 672 2.05 9.51 15.18
CA VAL A 672 2.31 9.72 13.75
C VAL A 672 2.32 8.40 12.99
N ARG A 673 2.18 8.44 11.67
CA ARG A 673 2.19 7.26 10.80
C ARG A 673 3.50 6.48 10.94
N ALA A 674 3.41 5.15 10.99
CA ALA A 674 4.57 4.27 10.92
C ALA A 674 5.06 4.11 9.47
N ARG A 675 6.38 4.19 9.26
CA ARG A 675 6.99 4.09 7.92
C ARG A 675 7.83 2.83 7.76
N THR A 676 7.73 2.21 6.59
CA THR A 676 8.61 1.12 6.17
C THR A 676 9.92 1.61 5.55
N SER A 677 9.92 2.78 4.89
CA SER A 677 11.09 3.43 4.29
C SER A 677 11.10 4.93 4.59
N LEU A 678 12.27 5.56 4.54
CA LEU A 678 12.44 7.02 4.56
C LEU A 678 12.55 7.61 3.14
N ILE A 679 12.44 6.76 2.11
CA ILE A 679 12.33 7.12 0.70
C ILE A 679 10.88 6.82 0.29
N GLY A 680 10.19 7.82 -0.28
CA GLY A 680 8.85 7.62 -0.83
C GLY A 680 8.85 6.76 -2.10
N ALA A 681 7.69 6.25 -2.50
CA ALA A 681 7.53 5.46 -3.73
C ALA A 681 8.14 6.16 -4.96
N VAL A 682 8.99 5.45 -5.70
CA VAL A 682 9.58 5.95 -6.96
C VAL A 682 8.71 5.49 -8.12
N VAL A 683 7.87 6.40 -8.61
CA VAL A 683 6.83 6.06 -9.60
C VAL A 683 7.29 6.35 -11.03
N ASN A 684 7.45 7.64 -11.37
CA ASN A 684 7.77 8.09 -12.73
C ASN A 684 9.22 8.61 -12.86
N ALA A 685 9.88 8.92 -11.75
CA ALA A 685 11.19 9.56 -11.74
C ALA A 685 12.32 8.58 -12.07
N GLU A 686 13.09 8.89 -13.11
CA GLU A 686 14.30 8.14 -13.47
C GLU A 686 15.49 8.62 -12.63
N PRO A 687 16.38 7.71 -12.15
CA PRO A 687 17.62 8.10 -11.52
C PRO A 687 18.55 8.83 -12.50
N VAL A 688 19.04 10.02 -12.12
CA VAL A 688 19.94 10.85 -12.93
C VAL A 688 21.36 10.77 -12.38
N VAL A 689 22.27 10.15 -13.14
CA VAL A 689 23.64 9.89 -12.67
C VAL A 689 24.60 10.98 -13.14
N SER A 690 25.26 11.67 -12.20
CA SER A 690 26.46 12.46 -12.46
C SER A 690 27.70 11.58 -12.25
N ARG A 691 28.18 10.98 -13.34
CA ARG A 691 29.38 10.13 -13.32
C ARG A 691 30.63 10.87 -12.82
N ALA A 692 30.81 12.12 -13.27
CA ALA A 692 32.00 12.89 -12.93
C ALA A 692 32.11 13.19 -11.42
N ASP A 693 30.97 13.21 -10.72
CA ASP A 693 30.89 13.52 -9.31
C ASP A 693 30.62 12.29 -8.43
N GLY A 694 30.38 11.12 -9.05
CA GLY A 694 29.96 9.91 -8.37
C GLY A 694 28.65 10.08 -7.59
N VAL A 695 27.64 10.73 -8.17
CA VAL A 695 26.35 11.01 -7.52
C VAL A 695 25.18 10.56 -8.39
N VAL A 696 24.12 10.05 -7.77
CA VAL A 696 22.83 9.78 -8.42
C VAL A 696 21.73 10.60 -7.75
N TYR A 697 20.93 11.29 -8.55
CA TYR A 697 19.78 12.09 -8.11
C TYR A 697 18.49 11.34 -8.39
N LEU A 698 17.59 11.31 -7.42
CA LEU A 698 16.31 10.62 -7.55
C LEU A 698 15.19 11.36 -6.84
N ALA A 699 14.09 11.60 -7.55
CA ALA A 699 12.89 12.16 -6.97
C ALA A 699 11.98 11.04 -6.43
N SER A 700 11.35 11.27 -5.28
CA SER A 700 10.51 10.27 -4.59
C SER A 700 9.13 10.82 -4.24
N GLY A 701 8.13 9.93 -4.21
CA GLY A 701 6.71 10.28 -4.07
C GLY A 701 6.30 10.93 -2.74
N GLU A 702 7.21 11.04 -1.76
CA GLU A 702 7.02 11.79 -0.51
C GLU A 702 7.60 13.23 -0.59
N GLY A 703 7.91 13.71 -1.81
CA GLY A 703 8.20 15.12 -2.06
C GLY A 703 9.69 15.47 -2.10
N LEU A 704 10.58 14.50 -1.90
CA LEU A 704 12.02 14.73 -1.79
C LEU A 704 12.76 14.36 -3.08
N LEU A 705 13.66 15.26 -3.50
CA LEU A 705 14.74 14.95 -4.42
C LEU A 705 15.98 14.57 -3.60
N HIS A 706 16.40 13.32 -3.70
CA HIS A 706 17.56 12.79 -2.99
C HIS A 706 18.80 12.81 -3.87
N ALA A 707 19.96 13.04 -3.27
CA ALA A 707 21.27 12.81 -3.87
C ALA A 707 21.99 11.69 -3.11
N PHE A 708 22.41 10.64 -3.80
CA PHE A 708 23.13 9.51 -3.20
C PHE A 708 24.54 9.37 -3.77
N ASP A 709 25.46 8.97 -2.91
CA ASP A 709 26.80 8.57 -3.33
C ASP A 709 26.74 7.24 -4.10
N THR A 710 27.27 7.24 -5.32
CA THR A 710 27.23 6.04 -6.20
C THR A 710 28.04 4.86 -5.64
N ALA A 711 29.10 5.12 -4.89
CA ALA A 711 29.99 4.08 -4.36
C ALA A 711 29.38 3.41 -3.13
N THR A 712 28.81 4.19 -2.21
CA THR A 712 28.35 3.69 -0.89
C THR A 712 26.83 3.54 -0.77
N GLY A 713 26.04 4.22 -1.61
CA GLY A 713 24.59 4.30 -1.47
C GLY A 713 24.13 5.26 -0.37
N ALA A 714 25.04 5.95 0.32
CA ALA A 714 24.70 6.90 1.37
C ALA A 714 24.04 8.16 0.78
N GLU A 715 22.95 8.61 1.41
CA GLU A 715 22.32 9.89 1.07
C GLU A 715 23.26 11.06 1.43
N LEU A 716 23.59 11.90 0.46
CA LEU A 716 24.42 13.08 0.63
C LEU A 716 23.59 14.26 1.17
N TRP A 717 22.43 14.49 0.55
CA TRP A 717 21.44 15.49 0.93
C TRP A 717 20.10 15.19 0.25
N ALA A 718 19.05 15.88 0.71
CA ALA A 718 17.75 15.91 0.05
C ALA A 718 17.23 17.35 -0.09
N TYR A 719 16.58 17.64 -1.22
CA TYR A 719 15.87 18.90 -1.46
C TYR A 719 14.36 18.66 -1.46
N HIS A 720 13.62 19.46 -0.70
CA HIS A 720 12.17 19.48 -0.72
C HIS A 720 11.68 20.72 -1.46
N PRO A 721 10.98 20.62 -2.60
CA PRO A 721 10.45 21.78 -3.28
C PRO A 721 9.41 22.51 -2.42
N SER A 722 9.50 23.85 -2.36
CA SER A 722 8.69 24.69 -1.47
C SER A 722 7.19 24.61 -1.74
N ASP A 723 6.80 24.49 -3.00
CA ASP A 723 5.41 24.38 -3.45
C ASP A 723 4.69 23.10 -2.98
N THR A 724 5.44 22.11 -2.45
CA THR A 724 4.90 20.81 -2.02
C THR A 724 4.99 20.58 -0.51
N LEU A 725 5.58 21.53 0.24
CA LEU A 725 5.82 21.40 1.68
C LEU A 725 4.54 21.19 2.50
N ALA A 726 3.47 21.91 2.17
CA ALA A 726 2.19 21.82 2.88
C ALA A 726 1.56 20.43 2.75
N SER A 727 1.62 19.84 1.55
CA SER A 727 1.14 18.48 1.30
C SER A 727 2.03 17.44 1.99
N ALA A 728 3.34 17.69 2.07
CA ALA A 728 4.28 16.73 2.64
C ALA A 728 4.12 16.51 4.14
N GLY A 729 3.78 17.53 4.93
CA GLY A 729 3.48 17.32 6.35
C GLY A 729 2.17 16.55 6.58
N ALA A 730 1.24 16.51 5.61
CA ALA A 730 0.08 15.63 5.70
C ALA A 730 0.45 14.14 5.70
N SER A 731 1.65 13.78 5.19
CA SER A 731 2.20 12.42 5.20
C SER A 731 2.52 11.86 6.59
N VAL A 732 2.56 12.74 7.60
CA VAL A 732 2.74 12.41 9.02
C VAL A 732 1.47 11.79 9.61
N ALA A 733 0.31 12.12 9.06
CA ALA A 733 -0.97 11.72 9.64
C ALA A 733 -1.16 10.19 9.61
N ARG A 734 -1.62 9.61 10.73
CA ARG A 734 -1.90 8.17 10.79
C ARG A 734 -2.95 7.72 9.77
N GLY A 735 -3.92 8.59 9.49
CA GLY A 735 -4.94 8.43 8.45
C GLY A 735 -4.50 8.85 7.04
N TRP A 736 -3.20 8.98 6.75
CA TRP A 736 -2.70 9.47 5.47
C TRP A 736 -3.19 8.63 4.28
N VAL A 737 -3.36 9.32 3.16
CA VAL A 737 -3.71 8.77 1.86
C VAL A 737 -2.55 9.08 0.95
N PHE A 738 -1.97 8.06 0.30
CA PHE A 738 -0.86 8.32 -0.59
C PHE A 738 -1.31 9.15 -1.78
N LYS A 739 -0.53 10.19 -2.03
CA LYS A 739 -0.56 11.03 -3.20
C LYS A 739 0.89 11.33 -3.54
N THR A 740 1.26 11.16 -4.80
CA THR A 740 2.61 11.54 -5.23
C THR A 740 2.85 13.02 -4.99
N GLN A 741 3.94 13.35 -4.29
CA GLN A 741 4.34 14.71 -3.93
C GLN A 741 5.54 15.21 -4.74
N LEU A 742 6.25 14.31 -5.42
CA LEU A 742 7.28 14.64 -6.41
C LEU A 742 7.64 13.40 -7.23
N ASP A 743 7.51 13.46 -8.55
CA ASP A 743 7.81 12.31 -9.41
C ASP A 743 8.33 12.66 -10.81
N ALA A 744 8.62 13.92 -11.10
CA ALA A 744 9.26 14.30 -12.36
C ALA A 744 10.77 13.99 -12.35
N THR A 745 11.26 13.53 -13.49
CA THR A 745 12.70 13.29 -13.71
C THR A 745 13.44 14.61 -13.93
N PRO A 746 14.48 14.93 -13.14
CA PRO A 746 15.26 16.14 -13.37
C PRO A 746 16.21 16.01 -14.57
N THR A 747 16.76 17.13 -15.00
CA THR A 747 17.79 17.22 -16.04
C THR A 747 19.03 17.85 -15.48
N LEU A 748 20.15 17.12 -15.57
CA LEU A 748 21.48 17.59 -15.21
C LEU A 748 22.18 18.15 -16.46
N ALA A 749 22.71 19.36 -16.37
CA ALA A 749 23.50 19.97 -17.42
C ALA A 749 24.63 20.84 -16.86
N GLN A 750 25.76 20.85 -17.55
CA GLN A 750 26.86 21.76 -17.24
C GLN A 750 26.76 23.00 -18.13
N LEU A 751 26.76 24.18 -17.52
CA LEU A 751 26.75 25.47 -18.22
C LEU A 751 28.15 25.82 -18.72
N ALA A 752 28.23 26.78 -19.65
CA ALA A 752 29.51 27.28 -20.15
C ALA A 752 30.37 27.95 -19.06
N SER A 753 29.75 28.43 -17.97
CA SER A 753 30.46 28.94 -16.78
C SER A 753 31.15 27.85 -15.97
N GLY A 754 30.91 26.57 -16.28
CA GLY A 754 31.38 25.42 -15.50
C GLY A 754 30.38 24.92 -14.46
N ALA A 755 29.38 25.74 -14.10
CA ALA A 755 28.34 25.38 -13.13
C ALA A 755 27.51 24.18 -13.61
N LYS A 756 27.15 23.26 -12.70
CA LYS A 756 26.31 22.09 -12.98
C LYS A 756 24.90 22.35 -12.45
N MET A 757 23.96 22.57 -13.35
CA MET A 757 22.56 22.81 -13.03
C MET A 757 21.76 21.52 -13.08
N LEU A 758 20.98 21.27 -12.03
CA LEU A 758 19.97 20.24 -11.96
C LEU A 758 18.59 20.91 -11.96
N VAL A 759 17.83 20.76 -13.05
CA VAL A 759 16.53 21.40 -13.24
C VAL A 759 15.44 20.34 -13.24
N GLY A 760 14.44 20.46 -12.37
CA GLY A 760 13.36 19.48 -12.21
C GLY A 760 11.98 20.11 -12.23
N GLY A 761 10.97 19.34 -12.65
CA GLY A 761 9.56 19.68 -12.45
C GLY A 761 9.04 19.10 -11.14
N LEU A 762 7.81 19.45 -10.77
CA LEU A 762 7.09 18.80 -9.66
C LEU A 762 6.33 17.53 -10.08
N GLY A 763 6.18 17.28 -11.37
CA GLY A 763 5.45 16.13 -11.86
C GLY A 763 3.95 16.24 -11.64
N ALA A 764 3.29 15.14 -11.26
CA ALA A 764 1.85 15.13 -10.98
C ALA A 764 1.51 15.83 -9.65
N ALA A 765 2.52 16.16 -8.84
CA ALA A 765 2.33 16.76 -7.53
C ALA A 765 2.11 18.28 -7.55
N GLY A 766 2.56 18.97 -8.60
CA GLY A 766 2.57 20.42 -8.59
C GLY A 766 2.83 21.08 -9.94
N ARG A 767 2.73 22.40 -9.93
CA ARG A 767 2.66 23.24 -11.13
C ARG A 767 3.84 24.22 -11.18
N SER A 768 5.04 23.73 -10.94
CA SER A 768 6.27 24.52 -11.02
C SER A 768 7.49 23.65 -11.33
N TYR A 769 8.58 24.33 -11.67
CA TYR A 769 9.91 23.81 -11.92
C TYR A 769 10.89 24.48 -10.97
N TYR A 770 11.98 23.79 -10.63
CA TYR A 770 13.04 24.32 -9.77
C TYR A 770 14.41 24.05 -10.39
N ALA A 771 15.42 24.79 -9.94
CA ALA A 771 16.80 24.53 -10.29
C ALA A 771 17.75 24.61 -9.10
N LEU A 772 18.69 23.67 -9.08
CA LEU A 772 19.78 23.57 -8.11
C LEU A 772 21.13 23.65 -8.84
N ASP A 773 22.09 24.35 -8.26
CA ASP A 773 23.50 24.26 -8.62
C ASP A 773 24.16 23.13 -7.81
N VAL A 774 24.46 22.04 -8.50
CA VAL A 774 25.06 20.83 -7.94
C VAL A 774 26.55 20.70 -8.27
N SER A 775 27.22 21.83 -8.54
CA SER A 775 28.67 21.86 -8.80
C SER A 775 29.48 21.28 -7.63
N ASN A 776 28.98 21.45 -6.40
CA ASN A 776 29.56 20.90 -5.17
C ASN A 776 28.55 19.95 -4.50
N PRO A 777 28.44 18.68 -4.95
CA PRO A 777 27.34 17.82 -4.55
C PRO A 777 27.52 17.16 -3.18
N ARG A 778 28.62 17.43 -2.46
CA ARG A 778 28.90 16.99 -1.08
C ARG A 778 29.05 18.21 -0.16
N PRO A 779 27.96 18.93 0.14
CA PRO A 779 27.99 20.07 1.04
C PRO A 779 28.41 19.64 2.46
N ALA A 780 29.21 20.48 3.13
CA ALA A 780 29.71 20.18 4.47
C ALA A 780 28.66 20.33 5.59
N ASN A 781 27.60 21.11 5.34
CA ASN A 781 26.54 21.41 6.30
C ASN A 781 25.27 21.86 5.57
N ALA A 782 24.19 22.07 6.33
CA ALA A 782 22.89 22.43 5.77
C ALA A 782 22.86 23.80 5.09
N THR A 783 23.64 24.78 5.55
CA THR A 783 23.77 26.09 4.88
C THR A 783 24.38 25.95 3.49
N ALA A 784 25.44 25.15 3.37
CA ALA A 784 26.06 24.86 2.07
C ALA A 784 25.13 24.09 1.14
N ALA A 785 24.30 23.19 1.68
CA ALA A 785 23.27 22.49 0.92
C ALA A 785 22.17 23.46 0.43
N ALA A 786 21.67 24.33 1.31
CA ALA A 786 20.68 25.35 0.97
C ALA A 786 21.15 26.31 -0.15
N ALA A 787 22.44 26.67 -0.16
CA ALA A 787 23.04 27.53 -1.19
C ALA A 787 23.01 26.94 -2.62
N GLN A 788 22.71 25.64 -2.75
CA GLN A 788 22.50 24.99 -4.04
C GLN A 788 21.22 25.47 -4.72
N PHE A 789 20.17 25.88 -3.99
CA PHE A 789 18.95 26.40 -4.61
C PHE A 789 19.23 27.67 -5.42
N LYS A 790 18.66 27.77 -6.62
CA LYS A 790 18.79 28.95 -7.49
C LYS A 790 17.47 29.63 -7.79
N TRP A 791 16.48 28.88 -8.28
CA TRP A 791 15.21 29.47 -8.69
C TRP A 791 14.09 28.44 -8.70
N ILE A 792 12.86 28.97 -8.64
CA ILE A 792 11.62 28.26 -8.91
C ILE A 792 10.85 29.05 -9.99
N PHE A 793 10.20 28.33 -10.90
CA PHE A 793 9.39 28.92 -11.96
C PHE A 793 8.08 28.17 -12.17
N PRO A 794 6.93 28.85 -12.22
CA PRO A 794 6.78 30.27 -11.94
C PRO A 794 6.85 30.54 -10.43
N ALA A 795 7.56 31.61 -10.04
CA ALA A 795 7.63 32.04 -8.64
C ALA A 795 6.23 32.40 -8.10
N THR A 796 6.04 32.35 -6.78
CA THR A 796 4.75 32.67 -6.13
C THR A 796 4.23 34.06 -6.48
N THR A 797 5.12 35.03 -6.73
CA THR A 797 4.78 36.39 -7.15
C THR A 797 4.42 36.51 -8.64
N ASP A 798 4.71 35.51 -9.46
CA ASP A 798 4.41 35.49 -10.90
C ASP A 798 3.01 34.93 -11.17
N THR A 799 1.99 35.69 -10.79
CA THR A 799 0.58 35.28 -10.91
C THR A 799 0.17 35.01 -12.37
N THR A 800 0.78 35.71 -13.34
CA THR A 800 0.48 35.53 -14.76
C THR A 800 0.91 34.17 -15.25
N ASN A 801 2.17 33.77 -15.07
CA ASN A 801 2.63 32.46 -15.54
C ASN A 801 2.08 31.33 -14.65
N ARG A 802 1.89 31.54 -13.35
CA ARG A 802 1.21 30.56 -12.47
C ARG A 802 -0.19 30.22 -12.95
N GLY A 803 -0.94 31.22 -13.43
CA GLY A 803 -2.27 31.03 -14.00
C GLY A 803 -2.30 30.26 -15.32
N LEU A 804 -1.15 30.01 -15.95
CA LEU A 804 -1.01 29.33 -17.24
C LEU A 804 -0.28 27.98 -17.15
N MET A 805 0.19 27.61 -15.95
CA MET A 805 1.01 26.43 -15.69
C MET A 805 0.13 25.27 -15.21
N GLY A 806 0.20 24.16 -15.93
CA GLY A 806 -0.37 22.88 -15.54
C GLY A 806 0.58 22.05 -14.67
N TYR A 807 0.29 20.75 -14.52
CA TYR A 807 1.17 19.81 -13.83
C TYR A 807 2.49 19.65 -14.59
N ALA A 808 3.60 19.92 -13.91
CA ALA A 808 4.95 20.00 -14.47
C ALA A 808 5.58 18.61 -14.69
N ILE A 809 4.92 17.75 -15.46
CA ILE A 809 5.37 16.39 -15.82
C ILE A 809 6.49 16.42 -16.87
N GLY A 810 6.54 17.47 -17.68
CA GLY A 810 7.55 17.65 -18.71
C GLY A 810 8.98 17.60 -18.17
N ARG A 811 9.84 16.78 -18.77
CA ARG A 811 11.27 16.80 -18.45
C ARG A 811 11.90 18.10 -18.98
N PRO A 812 12.53 18.94 -18.14
CA PRO A 812 13.17 20.18 -18.61
C PRO A 812 14.29 19.90 -19.59
N VAL A 813 14.49 20.80 -20.56
CA VAL A 813 15.62 20.73 -21.51
C VAL A 813 16.55 21.89 -21.27
N VAL A 814 17.78 21.60 -20.83
CA VAL A 814 18.83 22.63 -20.66
C VAL A 814 19.75 22.60 -21.87
N THR A 815 19.84 23.73 -22.58
CA THR A 815 20.63 23.86 -23.81
C THR A 815 21.29 25.25 -23.91
N LYS A 816 22.00 25.50 -25.01
CA LYS A 816 22.59 26.80 -25.33
C LYS A 816 22.01 27.33 -26.64
N THR A 817 21.62 28.60 -26.70
CA THR A 817 21.28 29.30 -27.94
C THR A 817 22.42 30.24 -28.34
N SER A 818 22.49 30.62 -29.61
CA SER A 818 23.49 31.56 -30.11
C SER A 818 23.27 32.98 -29.56
N ALA A 819 22.01 33.39 -29.38
CA ALA A 819 21.65 34.75 -28.96
C ALA A 819 21.63 34.94 -27.44
N ASP A 820 21.13 33.94 -26.70
CA ASP A 820 20.77 34.11 -25.28
C ASP A 820 21.64 33.25 -24.34
N GLY A 821 22.62 32.51 -24.88
CA GLY A 821 23.51 31.68 -24.09
C GLY A 821 22.81 30.47 -23.50
N ALA A 822 23.09 30.12 -22.24
CA ALA A 822 22.55 28.93 -21.60
C ALA A 822 21.10 29.14 -21.12
N VAL A 823 20.19 28.29 -21.57
CA VAL A 823 18.75 28.39 -21.31
C VAL A 823 18.17 27.07 -20.80
N ALA A 824 17.12 27.17 -19.99
CA ALA A 824 16.28 26.06 -19.59
C ALA A 824 14.91 26.19 -20.26
N LEU A 825 14.51 25.18 -21.02
CA LEU A 825 13.19 25.10 -21.63
C LEU A 825 12.29 24.27 -20.72
N VAL A 826 11.17 24.85 -20.30
CA VAL A 826 10.15 24.22 -19.47
C VAL A 826 8.79 24.38 -20.12
N THR A 827 7.88 23.43 -19.89
CA THR A 827 6.60 23.35 -20.61
C THR A 827 5.42 23.60 -19.69
N SER A 828 4.26 23.97 -20.25
CA SER A 828 3.01 24.14 -19.49
C SER A 828 2.47 22.85 -18.88
N GLY A 829 2.91 21.70 -19.36
CA GLY A 829 2.42 20.42 -18.86
C GLY A 829 0.96 20.17 -19.20
N TYR A 830 0.30 19.41 -18.34
CA TYR A 830 -1.08 18.96 -18.49
C TYR A 830 -2.04 19.70 -17.55
N ASP A 831 -3.34 19.69 -17.86
CA ASP A 831 -4.38 20.29 -17.02
C ASP A 831 -4.19 21.83 -16.81
N ASN A 832 -3.82 22.52 -17.88
CA ASN A 832 -3.77 23.99 -17.93
C ASN A 832 -4.95 24.60 -18.70
N GLY A 833 -6.09 23.90 -18.70
CA GLY A 833 -7.35 24.33 -19.31
C GLY A 833 -8.61 23.82 -18.63
N VAL A 834 -8.52 23.16 -17.45
CA VAL A 834 -9.72 22.70 -16.72
C VAL A 834 -9.98 23.60 -15.51
N THR A 835 -9.04 23.65 -14.57
CA THR A 835 -9.17 24.44 -13.33
C THR A 835 -8.54 25.82 -13.45
N LEU A 836 -7.59 25.99 -14.36
CA LEU A 836 -6.82 27.22 -14.58
C LEU A 836 -6.25 27.25 -16.00
N GLY A 837 -5.89 28.44 -16.48
CA GLY A 837 -5.28 28.64 -17.80
C GLY A 837 -6.26 28.75 -18.96
N ASP A 838 -5.73 28.79 -20.16
CA ASP A 838 -6.48 28.94 -21.42
C ASP A 838 -6.48 27.66 -22.27
N GLY A 839 -5.94 26.56 -21.76
CA GLY A 839 -5.80 25.27 -22.43
C GLY A 839 -4.73 25.23 -23.52
N LYS A 840 -3.96 26.30 -23.75
CA LYS A 840 -2.89 26.30 -24.76
C LYS A 840 -1.59 25.73 -24.22
N GLY A 841 -0.91 24.91 -25.01
CA GLY A 841 0.43 24.43 -24.70
C GLY A 841 1.43 25.57 -24.75
N ARG A 842 2.39 25.61 -23.82
CA ARG A 842 3.45 26.62 -23.79
C ARG A 842 4.83 26.04 -23.55
N VAL A 843 5.83 26.73 -24.08
CA VAL A 843 7.24 26.55 -23.72
C VAL A 843 7.76 27.88 -23.22
N TRP A 844 8.29 27.92 -22.01
CA TRP A 844 9.06 29.04 -21.50
C TRP A 844 10.55 28.74 -21.66
N MET A 845 11.25 29.67 -22.29
CA MET A 845 12.71 29.69 -22.34
C MET A 845 13.20 30.59 -21.22
N LEU A 846 13.77 29.97 -20.19
CA LEU A 846 14.31 30.64 -19.01
C LEU A 846 15.82 30.79 -19.13
N ASN A 847 16.38 31.80 -18.48
CA ASN A 847 17.80 31.82 -18.19
C ASN A 847 18.15 30.64 -17.28
N ALA A 848 19.09 29.78 -17.68
CA ALA A 848 19.37 28.55 -16.94
C ALA A 848 19.88 28.82 -15.51
N ALA A 849 20.57 29.94 -15.27
CA ALA A 849 21.14 30.27 -13.97
C ALA A 849 20.18 31.04 -13.06
N THR A 850 19.31 31.89 -13.62
CA THR A 850 18.46 32.79 -12.83
C THR A 850 16.97 32.48 -12.87
N GLY A 851 16.50 31.64 -13.81
CA GLY A 851 15.09 31.32 -13.96
C GLY A 851 14.25 32.43 -14.59
N ALA A 852 14.86 33.57 -14.95
CA ALA A 852 14.16 34.67 -15.59
C ALA A 852 13.63 34.26 -16.98
N VAL A 853 12.37 34.58 -17.28
CA VAL A 853 11.78 34.31 -18.59
C VAL A 853 12.46 35.16 -19.65
N ILE A 854 13.10 34.51 -20.62
CA ILE A 854 13.70 35.16 -21.78
C ILE A 854 12.69 35.20 -22.91
N LYS A 855 12.01 34.08 -23.19
CA LYS A 855 10.98 33.96 -24.25
C LYS A 855 9.84 33.04 -23.82
N THR A 856 8.64 33.36 -24.27
CA THR A 856 7.47 32.50 -24.16
C THR A 856 6.99 32.10 -25.54
N PHE A 857 6.69 30.82 -25.72
CA PHE A 857 6.05 30.28 -26.91
C PHE A 857 4.71 29.66 -26.54
N ARG A 858 3.72 29.75 -27.43
CA ARG A 858 2.40 29.13 -27.24
C ARG A 858 1.94 28.39 -28.49
N THR A 859 1.19 27.31 -28.30
CA THR A 859 0.47 26.65 -29.39
C THR A 859 -0.68 27.53 -29.87
N THR A 860 -1.03 27.42 -31.15
CA THR A 860 -2.18 28.13 -31.71
C THR A 860 -3.49 27.40 -31.47
N GLU A 861 -3.45 26.08 -31.19
CA GLU A 861 -4.57 25.25 -30.73
C GLU A 861 -4.57 25.01 -29.21
N GLY A 862 -5.70 24.53 -28.68
CA GLY A 862 -5.97 24.33 -27.27
C GLY A 862 -6.97 25.35 -26.71
N SER A 863 -7.92 24.88 -25.90
CA SER A 863 -8.92 25.74 -25.23
C SER A 863 -9.31 25.18 -23.87
N VAL A 864 -10.04 25.97 -23.08
CA VAL A 864 -10.64 25.49 -21.83
C VAL A 864 -11.53 24.26 -22.10
N GLY A 865 -11.36 23.20 -21.33
CA GLY A 865 -12.04 21.92 -21.50
C GLY A 865 -11.61 21.07 -22.70
N SER A 866 -10.63 21.53 -23.49
CA SER A 866 -10.01 20.79 -24.59
C SER A 866 -8.55 21.21 -24.71
N GLU A 867 -7.80 21.01 -23.64
CA GLU A 867 -6.43 21.47 -23.53
C GLU A 867 -5.49 20.77 -24.54
N ALA A 868 -4.52 21.51 -25.04
CA ALA A 868 -3.45 20.96 -25.87
C ALA A 868 -2.59 19.99 -25.05
N GLY A 869 -2.27 20.29 -23.79
CA GLY A 869 -1.48 19.40 -22.94
C GLY A 869 -0.07 19.16 -23.47
N LEU A 870 0.76 20.20 -23.50
CA LEU A 870 2.14 20.13 -23.98
C LEU A 870 3.11 19.86 -22.81
N ALA A 871 3.46 18.60 -22.59
CA ALA A 871 4.38 18.20 -21.52
C ALA A 871 5.82 17.99 -21.99
N HIS A 872 6.04 17.21 -23.05
CA HIS A 872 7.38 16.77 -23.43
C HIS A 872 7.87 17.43 -24.72
N ILE A 873 9.11 17.92 -24.70
CA ILE A 873 9.79 18.54 -25.84
C ILE A 873 11.20 17.98 -25.99
N SER A 874 11.76 18.12 -27.20
CA SER A 874 13.16 17.85 -27.51
C SER A 874 13.77 19.03 -28.25
N ALA A 875 15.05 19.31 -28.00
CA ALA A 875 15.79 20.39 -28.63
C ALA A 875 16.86 19.83 -29.59
N MET A 876 16.85 20.28 -30.84
CA MET A 876 17.85 19.85 -31.83
C MET A 876 19.14 20.64 -31.63
N LYS A 877 20.27 19.95 -31.46
CA LYS A 877 21.59 20.59 -31.40
C LYS A 877 22.22 20.68 -32.78
N GLU A 878 22.73 21.86 -33.08
CA GLU A 878 23.52 22.15 -34.27
C GLU A 878 24.98 21.72 -34.05
N LEU A 879 25.79 21.70 -35.11
CA LEU A 879 27.19 21.25 -35.07
C LEU A 879 28.07 22.10 -34.13
N ASP A 880 27.73 23.37 -33.95
CA ASP A 880 28.40 24.31 -33.04
C ASP A 880 27.97 24.14 -31.56
N GLY A 881 27.04 23.22 -31.28
CA GLY A 881 26.50 22.95 -29.96
C GLY A 881 25.39 23.91 -29.51
N THR A 882 24.95 24.82 -30.39
CA THR A 882 23.77 25.67 -30.14
C THR A 882 22.47 24.97 -30.55
N THR A 883 21.34 25.46 -30.06
CA THR A 883 19.99 25.02 -30.44
C THR A 883 19.26 26.20 -31.08
N LYS A 884 18.66 25.94 -32.24
CA LYS A 884 17.77 26.88 -32.94
C LYS A 884 16.29 26.52 -32.78
N TYR A 885 15.98 25.23 -32.79
CA TYR A 885 14.61 24.73 -32.78
C TYR A 885 14.40 23.68 -31.70
N ALA A 886 13.26 23.75 -31.05
CA ALA A 886 12.72 22.67 -30.23
C ALA A 886 11.41 22.16 -30.84
N TYR A 887 11.07 20.90 -30.58
CA TYR A 887 9.87 20.25 -31.09
C TYR A 887 9.16 19.50 -29.98
N GLY A 888 7.83 19.43 -30.05
CA GLY A 888 7.01 18.71 -29.06
C GLY A 888 5.67 18.31 -29.63
N GLY A 889 5.09 17.24 -29.09
CA GLY A 889 3.73 16.80 -29.42
C GLY A 889 2.74 17.11 -28.30
N ASP A 890 1.46 17.18 -28.64
CA ASP A 890 0.38 17.50 -27.70
C ASP A 890 -0.75 16.45 -27.69
N LEU A 891 -1.68 16.54 -26.72
CA LEU A 891 -2.83 15.66 -26.57
C LEU A 891 -3.86 15.79 -27.69
N LEU A 892 -3.84 16.88 -28.45
CA LEU A 892 -4.68 17.10 -29.63
C LEU A 892 -4.06 16.50 -30.91
N GLY A 893 -2.93 15.80 -30.76
CA GLY A 893 -2.22 15.12 -31.84
C GLY A 893 -1.47 16.05 -32.78
N ASN A 894 -1.11 17.24 -32.31
CA ASN A 894 -0.29 18.17 -33.08
C ASN A 894 1.19 17.98 -32.75
N VAL A 895 2.05 18.16 -33.75
CA VAL A 895 3.50 18.27 -33.61
C VAL A 895 3.89 19.72 -33.88
N TRP A 896 4.51 20.36 -32.89
CA TRP A 896 4.86 21.76 -32.90
C TRP A 896 6.37 21.97 -33.04
N LYS A 897 6.75 23.08 -33.68
CA LYS A 897 8.10 23.62 -33.71
C LYS A 897 8.14 24.97 -32.99
N PHE A 898 9.15 25.12 -32.14
CA PHE A 898 9.44 26.32 -31.37
C PHE A 898 10.75 26.91 -31.87
N ASP A 899 10.68 28.07 -32.53
CA ASP A 899 11.84 28.79 -33.04
C ASP A 899 12.48 29.66 -31.96
N LEU A 900 13.56 29.16 -31.37
CA LEU A 900 14.30 29.82 -30.29
C LEU A 900 15.10 31.03 -30.79
N THR A 901 15.22 31.22 -32.10
CA THR A 901 15.95 32.35 -32.71
C THR A 901 15.13 33.64 -32.77
N LYS A 902 13.80 33.56 -32.59
CA LYS A 902 12.92 34.73 -32.55
C LYS A 902 13.39 35.76 -31.52
N ALA A 903 13.35 37.05 -31.87
CA ALA A 903 13.74 38.15 -30.98
C ALA A 903 12.59 38.58 -30.06
N GLY A 904 12.91 39.12 -28.88
CA GLY A 904 11.93 39.61 -27.89
C GLY A 904 11.27 38.50 -27.07
N ALA A 905 10.62 38.88 -25.96
CA ALA A 905 10.20 37.94 -24.91
C ALA A 905 8.93 37.10 -25.19
N GLY A 906 8.23 37.33 -26.30
CA GLY A 906 6.98 36.61 -26.62
C GLY A 906 5.75 37.11 -25.83
N PRO A 907 4.56 36.52 -26.06
CA PRO A 907 4.36 35.17 -26.58
C PRO A 907 4.54 35.09 -28.10
N HIS A 908 5.39 34.17 -28.53
CA HIS A 908 5.56 33.78 -29.92
C HIS A 908 4.67 32.58 -30.23
N ASP A 909 3.96 32.61 -31.36
CA ASP A 909 3.20 31.44 -31.80
C ASP A 909 4.17 30.35 -32.28
N ALA A 910 3.91 29.12 -31.83
CA ALA A 910 4.56 27.90 -32.29
C ALA A 910 4.09 27.56 -33.70
N GLU A 911 4.97 26.97 -34.49
CA GLU A 911 4.68 26.58 -35.86
C GLU A 911 4.16 25.13 -35.88
N LEU A 912 3.00 24.91 -36.50
CA LEU A 912 2.45 23.57 -36.66
C LEU A 912 3.24 22.82 -37.74
N VAL A 913 3.88 21.72 -37.36
CA VAL A 913 4.60 20.85 -38.30
C VAL A 913 3.63 19.85 -38.93
N ALA A 914 2.83 19.17 -38.11
CA ALA A 914 1.85 18.20 -38.58
C ALA A 914 0.74 17.96 -37.55
N THR A 915 -0.45 17.55 -38.01
CA THR A 915 -1.48 16.95 -37.15
C THR A 915 -1.60 15.45 -37.48
N LEU A 916 -1.62 14.63 -36.43
CA LEU A 916 -1.56 13.17 -36.48
C LEU A 916 -2.97 12.58 -36.34
N TYR A 917 -3.34 11.72 -37.29
CA TYR A 917 -4.66 11.08 -37.37
C TYR A 917 -4.51 9.57 -37.46
N ASP A 918 -5.53 8.82 -37.02
CA ASP A 918 -5.70 7.42 -37.43
C ASP A 918 -6.35 7.32 -38.83
N SER A 919 -6.47 6.11 -39.38
CA SER A 919 -7.14 5.88 -40.67
C SER A 919 -8.63 6.22 -40.67
N SER A 920 -9.24 6.38 -39.49
CA SER A 920 -10.63 6.77 -39.29
C SER A 920 -10.78 8.27 -39.03
N ASN A 921 -9.71 9.05 -39.26
CA ASN A 921 -9.66 10.49 -39.10
C ASN A 921 -9.89 10.99 -37.66
N ASN A 922 -9.54 10.17 -36.65
CA ASN A 922 -9.48 10.62 -35.27
C ASN A 922 -8.07 11.12 -34.93
N ARG A 923 -7.97 12.25 -34.23
CA ARG A 923 -6.69 12.81 -33.76
C ARG A 923 -6.00 11.87 -32.77
N GLN A 924 -4.71 11.68 -32.94
CA GLN A 924 -3.89 10.74 -32.13
C GLN A 924 -3.00 11.51 -31.14
N PRO A 925 -3.21 11.41 -29.82
CA PRO A 925 -2.46 12.18 -28.84
C PRO A 925 -0.97 11.79 -28.82
N VAL A 926 -0.10 12.74 -28.47
CA VAL A 926 1.34 12.50 -28.26
C VAL A 926 1.69 12.77 -26.79
N THR A 927 2.24 11.75 -26.13
CA THR A 927 2.63 11.83 -24.70
C THR A 927 4.11 11.61 -24.44
N ALA A 928 4.86 11.09 -25.41
CA ALA A 928 6.31 10.94 -25.31
C ALA A 928 7.05 12.12 -25.97
N ALA A 929 8.24 12.45 -25.47
CA ALA A 929 9.14 13.39 -26.14
C ALA A 929 9.50 12.85 -27.54
N PRO A 930 9.48 13.68 -28.61
CA PRO A 930 9.96 13.25 -29.91
C PRO A 930 11.48 13.05 -29.89
N GLU A 931 12.00 12.16 -30.73
CA GLU A 931 13.44 12.00 -30.94
C GLU A 931 13.84 12.67 -32.25
N LEU A 932 14.96 13.38 -32.25
CA LEU A 932 15.33 14.29 -33.35
C LEU A 932 16.60 13.82 -34.04
N VAL A 933 16.61 13.82 -35.38
CA VAL A 933 17.76 13.42 -36.20
C VAL A 933 17.83 14.26 -37.48
N THR A 934 18.99 14.30 -38.12
CA THR A 934 19.15 14.90 -39.45
C THR A 934 19.31 13.80 -40.48
N MET A 935 18.54 13.86 -41.57
CA MET A 935 18.63 12.96 -42.73
C MET A 935 18.87 13.80 -43.99
N GLY A 936 20.06 13.70 -44.57
CA GLY A 936 20.51 14.62 -45.63
C GLY A 936 20.53 16.06 -45.11
N SER A 937 19.80 16.96 -45.75
CA SER A 937 19.61 18.36 -45.32
C SER A 937 18.35 18.59 -44.46
N LYS A 938 17.57 17.55 -44.18
CA LYS A 938 16.28 17.66 -43.49
C LYS A 938 16.41 17.36 -42.01
N ARG A 939 15.79 18.21 -41.17
CA ARG A 939 15.56 17.93 -39.74
C ARG A 939 14.34 17.02 -39.62
N VAL A 940 14.48 15.88 -38.98
CA VAL A 940 13.45 14.84 -38.89
C VAL A 940 13.04 14.66 -37.44
N ILE A 941 11.72 14.67 -37.22
CA ILE A 941 11.04 14.43 -35.96
C ILE A 941 10.52 12.99 -35.98
N LEU A 942 11.00 12.17 -35.05
CA LEU A 942 10.54 10.80 -34.83
C LEU A 942 9.58 10.82 -33.64
N VAL A 943 8.32 10.44 -33.86
CA VAL A 943 7.26 10.59 -32.85
C VAL A 943 6.29 9.42 -32.90
N GLY A 944 6.00 8.87 -31.72
CA GLY A 944 4.96 7.86 -31.52
C GLY A 944 3.69 8.49 -30.95
N THR A 945 2.54 7.96 -31.32
CA THR A 945 1.25 8.38 -30.74
C THR A 945 0.75 7.40 -29.70
N GLY A 946 -0.04 7.91 -28.76
CA GLY A 946 -0.68 7.16 -27.71
C GLY A 946 -0.71 7.90 -26.39
N ARG A 947 -1.62 7.48 -25.51
CA ARG A 947 -1.83 8.08 -24.19
C ARG A 947 -2.02 6.99 -23.15
N VAL A 948 -1.21 7.04 -22.10
CA VAL A 948 -1.28 6.17 -20.92
C VAL A 948 -0.95 7.05 -19.71
N LEU A 949 -1.88 7.95 -19.37
CA LEU A 949 -1.73 8.97 -18.31
C LEU A 949 -2.68 8.71 -17.13
N ASP A 950 -3.77 7.98 -17.38
CA ASP A 950 -4.77 7.60 -16.37
C ASP A 950 -5.33 6.19 -16.62
N ILE A 951 -6.00 5.63 -15.61
CA ILE A 951 -6.70 4.35 -15.71
C ILE A 951 -7.80 4.37 -16.79
N GLY A 952 -8.40 5.53 -17.08
CA GLY A 952 -9.36 5.69 -18.18
C GLY A 952 -8.77 5.44 -19.58
N ASP A 953 -7.43 5.44 -19.73
CA ASP A 953 -6.76 5.12 -20.99
C ASP A 953 -6.63 3.61 -21.25
N PHE A 954 -6.92 2.79 -20.24
CA PHE A 954 -6.78 1.34 -20.34
C PHE A 954 -7.90 0.71 -21.14
N GLY A 955 -7.58 -0.35 -21.87
CA GLY A 955 -8.52 -1.02 -22.74
C GLY A 955 -8.89 -0.27 -24.01
N SER A 956 -8.18 0.83 -24.31
CA SER A 956 -8.31 1.53 -25.58
C SER A 956 -8.15 0.55 -26.74
N THR A 957 -9.08 0.59 -27.69
CA THR A 957 -9.03 -0.18 -28.94
C THR A 957 -8.54 0.66 -30.12
N ARG A 958 -8.17 1.92 -29.86
CA ARG A 958 -7.76 2.87 -30.90
C ARG A 958 -6.44 2.44 -31.53
N THR A 959 -6.34 2.62 -32.84
CA THR A 959 -5.08 2.43 -33.58
C THR A 959 -4.19 3.65 -33.34
N GLN A 960 -2.97 3.41 -32.87
CA GLN A 960 -1.90 4.41 -32.80
C GLN A 960 -0.89 4.21 -33.92
N SER A 961 0.02 5.15 -34.12
CA SER A 961 1.02 5.08 -35.19
C SER A 961 2.35 5.66 -34.76
N PHE A 962 3.40 5.26 -35.49
CA PHE A 962 4.72 5.87 -35.38
C PHE A 962 5.03 6.64 -36.66
N TYR A 963 5.61 7.83 -36.52
CA TYR A 963 5.86 8.77 -37.61
C TYR A 963 7.32 9.22 -37.62
N ALA A 964 7.87 9.37 -38.83
CA ALA A 964 9.08 10.12 -39.11
C ALA A 964 8.70 11.29 -40.02
N ILE A 965 8.82 12.52 -39.53
CA ILE A 965 8.36 13.74 -40.22
C ILE A 965 9.53 14.69 -40.43
N ALA A 966 9.83 15.06 -41.66
CA ALA A 966 10.73 16.17 -41.94
C ALA A 966 10.05 17.51 -41.67
N ASP A 967 10.71 18.39 -40.93
CA ASP A 967 10.34 19.79 -40.77
C ASP A 967 10.25 20.49 -42.13
N GLY A 968 9.25 21.36 -42.30
CA GLY A 968 8.89 22.00 -43.57
C GLY A 968 7.50 22.60 -43.52
N THR A 969 6.81 22.68 -44.66
CA THR A 969 5.43 23.15 -44.73
C THR A 969 4.50 22.29 -43.86
N THR A 970 3.50 22.92 -43.23
CA THR A 970 2.55 22.25 -42.34
C THR A 970 1.81 21.11 -43.05
N LEU A 971 1.75 19.94 -42.41
CA LEU A 971 0.93 18.80 -42.82
C LEU A 971 -0.38 18.78 -42.01
N ALA A 972 -1.46 19.33 -42.56
CA ALA A 972 -2.77 19.37 -41.88
C ALA A 972 -3.29 17.97 -41.51
N ASN A 973 -2.96 16.96 -42.31
CA ASN A 973 -3.02 15.56 -41.94
C ASN A 973 -1.70 14.90 -42.36
N ALA A 974 -0.96 14.36 -41.38
CA ALA A 974 0.33 13.73 -41.64
C ALA A 974 0.22 12.57 -42.65
N ARG A 975 -0.90 11.85 -42.71
CA ARG A 975 -1.06 10.69 -43.61
C ARG A 975 -1.08 11.06 -45.08
N ASP A 976 -1.54 12.26 -45.42
CA ASP A 976 -1.66 12.71 -46.81
C ASP A 976 -0.30 13.12 -47.40
N GLY A 977 0.64 13.54 -46.54
CA GLY A 977 1.96 14.01 -46.94
C GLY A 977 3.12 13.05 -46.70
N LEU A 978 2.86 11.91 -46.06
CA LEU A 978 3.87 10.92 -45.69
C LEU A 978 3.65 9.58 -46.40
N THR A 979 4.73 8.86 -46.65
CA THR A 979 4.65 7.52 -47.25
C THR A 979 4.28 6.47 -46.20
N GLN A 980 3.15 5.78 -46.38
CA GLN A 980 2.75 4.70 -45.49
C GLN A 980 3.71 3.50 -45.60
N ARG A 981 3.89 2.83 -44.47
CA ARG A 981 4.46 1.49 -44.35
C ARG A 981 3.41 0.59 -43.73
N THR A 982 3.37 -0.65 -44.21
CA THR A 982 2.43 -1.65 -43.70
C THR A 982 3.16 -2.54 -42.70
N TYR A 983 2.62 -2.61 -41.49
CA TYR A 983 3.07 -3.51 -40.45
C TYR A 983 1.97 -4.54 -40.15
N THR A 984 2.33 -5.82 -40.06
CA THR A 984 1.41 -6.90 -39.65
C THR A 984 2.12 -7.84 -38.68
N ARG A 985 1.42 -8.28 -37.62
CA ARG A 985 1.97 -9.12 -36.54
C ARG A 985 1.84 -10.63 -36.79
N ALA A 986 1.20 -11.07 -37.87
CA ALA A 986 0.59 -12.41 -37.98
C ALA A 986 1.53 -13.63 -38.21
N ALA A 987 2.84 -13.57 -37.91
CA ALA A 987 3.80 -14.66 -38.17
C ALA A 987 4.67 -15.04 -36.95
N ASP A 988 4.08 -15.03 -35.75
CA ASP A 988 4.79 -15.05 -34.47
C ASP A 988 4.76 -16.44 -33.78
N ASN A 989 5.82 -17.24 -33.90
CA ASN A 989 5.89 -18.64 -33.41
C ASN A 989 6.32 -18.77 -31.92
N GLY A 990 5.90 -17.86 -31.04
CA GLY A 990 6.22 -17.97 -29.60
C GLY A 990 7.69 -17.72 -29.20
N THR A 991 8.53 -17.26 -30.14
CA THR A 991 9.92 -16.76 -29.96
C THR A 991 10.11 -15.39 -30.66
N ALA A 992 9.00 -14.68 -30.85
CA ALA A 992 8.62 -13.94 -32.06
C ALA A 992 9.46 -12.71 -32.50
N GLU A 993 9.93 -12.79 -33.74
CA GLU A 993 10.60 -11.77 -34.53
C GLU A 993 9.73 -11.45 -35.75
N SER A 994 9.20 -10.23 -35.90
CA SER A 994 8.33 -9.90 -37.04
C SER A 994 9.11 -9.63 -38.34
N THR A 995 8.60 -10.16 -39.46
CA THR A 995 9.00 -9.82 -40.84
C THR A 995 8.10 -8.71 -41.44
N PRO A 996 8.55 -8.07 -42.53
CA PRO A 996 8.99 -6.67 -42.59
C PRO A 996 7.88 -5.61 -42.49
N LEU A 997 8.25 -4.43 -41.99
CA LEU A 997 7.62 -3.18 -42.44
C LEU A 997 7.72 -3.10 -43.98
N ALA A 998 6.60 -3.28 -44.66
CA ALA A 998 6.49 -3.41 -46.12
C ALA A 998 6.08 -2.09 -46.79
N GLY A 999 6.31 -2.00 -48.10
CA GLY A 999 6.03 -0.81 -48.93
C GLY A 999 7.18 -0.46 -49.89
N SER A 1000 7.00 0.54 -50.76
CA SER A 1000 8.08 1.09 -51.61
C SER A 1000 9.16 1.76 -50.76
N SER A 1001 10.44 1.79 -51.18
CA SER A 1001 11.47 2.55 -50.45
C SER A 1001 11.11 4.04 -50.37
N PHE A 1002 11.41 4.68 -49.23
CA PHE A 1002 11.23 6.12 -49.07
C PHE A 1002 12.51 6.82 -49.48
N ASP A 1003 12.36 7.95 -50.18
CA ASP A 1003 13.47 8.78 -50.59
C ASP A 1003 13.42 10.12 -49.85
N TRP A 1004 14.39 10.35 -48.98
CA TRP A 1004 14.53 11.60 -48.21
C TRP A 1004 14.83 12.81 -49.08
N THR A 1005 15.23 12.65 -50.34
CA THR A 1005 15.44 13.79 -51.24
C THR A 1005 14.12 14.41 -51.68
N THR A 1006 13.13 13.58 -52.06
CA THR A 1006 11.85 14.03 -52.63
C THR A 1006 10.70 14.05 -51.61
N GLY A 1007 10.68 13.16 -50.63
CA GLY A 1007 9.56 13.02 -49.71
C GLY A 1007 9.66 13.84 -48.40
N ARG A 1008 8.58 13.82 -47.60
CA ARG A 1008 8.51 14.47 -46.27
C ARG A 1008 8.60 13.50 -45.09
N GLY A 1009 8.60 12.19 -45.33
CA GLY A 1009 8.84 11.16 -44.33
C GLY A 1009 7.92 9.96 -44.51
N TRP A 1010 7.77 9.16 -43.46
CA TRP A 1010 7.02 7.91 -43.47
C TRP A 1010 6.28 7.67 -42.15
N TYR A 1011 5.29 6.78 -42.18
CA TYR A 1011 4.57 6.34 -40.98
C TYR A 1011 4.13 4.88 -41.07
N PHE A 1012 3.79 4.28 -39.93
CA PHE A 1012 3.07 3.00 -39.90
C PHE A 1012 2.14 2.91 -38.70
N ASP A 1013 1.07 2.13 -38.89
CA ASP A 1013 0.09 1.85 -37.86
C ASP A 1013 0.56 0.71 -36.95
N LEU A 1014 0.38 0.92 -35.65
CA LEU A 1014 0.56 -0.09 -34.62
C LEU A 1014 -0.69 -0.95 -34.50
N PRO A 1015 -0.60 -2.19 -33.99
CA PRO A 1015 -1.78 -3.00 -33.73
C PRO A 1015 -2.75 -2.31 -32.76
N ALA A 1016 -4.05 -2.54 -32.96
CA ALA A 1016 -5.10 -1.87 -32.21
C ALA A 1016 -4.92 -1.97 -30.68
N GLY A 1017 -5.04 -0.81 -30.02
CA GLY A 1017 -4.89 -0.61 -28.58
C GLY A 1017 -3.45 -0.45 -28.08
N GLU A 1018 -2.45 -0.71 -28.92
CA GLU A 1018 -1.05 -0.48 -28.57
C GLU A 1018 -0.70 1.01 -28.62
N GLN A 1019 0.05 1.50 -27.62
CA GLN A 1019 0.39 2.91 -27.44
C GLN A 1019 1.92 3.09 -27.51
N ALA A 1020 2.41 3.97 -28.38
CA ALA A 1020 3.81 4.39 -28.39
C ALA A 1020 4.04 5.55 -27.40
N ASN A 1021 3.90 5.25 -26.12
CA ASN A 1021 3.93 6.22 -25.02
C ASN A 1021 5.32 6.38 -24.36
N THR A 1022 6.38 5.80 -24.94
CA THR A 1022 7.75 5.92 -24.42
C THR A 1022 8.65 6.71 -25.37
N VAL A 1023 9.70 7.34 -24.84
CA VAL A 1023 10.63 8.14 -25.64
C VAL A 1023 11.41 7.24 -26.61
N PRO A 1024 11.35 7.48 -27.94
CA PRO A 1024 12.17 6.77 -28.92
C PRO A 1024 13.66 7.13 -28.77
N VAL A 1025 14.54 6.21 -29.16
CA VAL A 1025 15.99 6.39 -29.12
C VAL A 1025 16.59 6.09 -30.49
N VAL A 1026 17.43 6.99 -31.00
CA VAL A 1026 18.20 6.75 -32.24
C VAL A 1026 19.54 6.09 -31.93
N THR A 1027 19.92 5.09 -32.72
CA THR A 1027 21.18 4.35 -32.60
C THR A 1027 21.62 3.87 -34.00
N TYR A 1028 22.75 4.36 -34.52
CA TYR A 1028 23.38 3.93 -35.80
C TYR A 1028 22.38 3.76 -36.97
N GLY A 1029 21.69 4.83 -37.38
CA GLY A 1029 20.75 4.77 -38.51
C GLY A 1029 19.34 4.26 -38.20
N THR A 1030 19.14 3.78 -36.98
CA THR A 1030 17.93 3.09 -36.56
C THR A 1030 17.23 3.86 -35.45
N VAL A 1031 15.90 3.84 -35.44
CA VAL A 1031 15.08 4.24 -34.30
C VAL A 1031 14.56 3.01 -33.57
N ALA A 1032 14.76 2.98 -32.26
CA ALA A 1032 14.25 1.98 -31.36
C ALA A 1032 13.25 2.61 -30.39
N PHE A 1033 12.11 1.97 -30.16
CA PHE A 1033 11.11 2.49 -29.22
C PHE A 1033 10.28 1.37 -28.61
N VAL A 1034 9.73 1.65 -27.43
CA VAL A 1034 8.89 0.72 -26.68
C VAL A 1034 7.44 1.16 -26.77
N THR A 1035 6.55 0.20 -27.00
CA THR A 1035 5.10 0.40 -26.92
C THR A 1035 4.53 -0.39 -25.76
N ASN A 1036 3.39 0.07 -25.24
CA ASN A 1036 2.64 -0.60 -24.18
C ASN A 1036 1.18 -0.79 -24.59
N LYS A 1037 0.57 -1.88 -24.16
CA LYS A 1037 -0.86 -2.16 -24.33
C LYS A 1037 -1.42 -2.64 -23.00
N ASN A 1038 -2.46 -1.97 -22.54
CA ASN A 1038 -3.17 -2.29 -21.31
C ASN A 1038 -4.61 -2.69 -21.67
N GLY A 1039 -5.05 -3.85 -21.18
CA GLY A 1039 -6.45 -4.27 -21.23
C GLY A 1039 -7.31 -3.58 -20.17
N THR A 1040 -8.62 -3.86 -20.17
CA THR A 1040 -9.59 -3.26 -19.23
C THR A 1040 -9.61 -4.02 -17.90
N SER A 1041 -10.51 -5.00 -17.79
CA SER A 1041 -10.77 -5.82 -16.60
C SER A 1041 -10.00 -7.14 -16.62
N ASP A 1042 -9.39 -7.50 -17.74
CA ASP A 1042 -8.55 -8.68 -17.85
C ASP A 1042 -7.14 -8.47 -17.25
N CYS A 1043 -6.78 -7.23 -16.88
CA CYS A 1043 -5.42 -6.84 -16.48
C CYS A 1043 -4.34 -7.23 -17.49
N SER A 1044 -4.70 -7.49 -18.75
CA SER A 1044 -3.70 -7.89 -19.75
C SER A 1044 -2.75 -6.71 -19.97
N GLN A 1045 -1.45 -7.00 -19.95
CA GLN A 1045 -0.43 -6.02 -20.24
C GLN A 1045 0.52 -6.63 -21.24
N SER A 1046 0.93 -5.86 -22.24
CA SER A 1046 2.05 -6.28 -23.07
C SER A 1046 2.90 -5.10 -23.47
N SER A 1047 4.18 -5.37 -23.66
CA SER A 1047 5.14 -4.40 -24.13
C SER A 1047 5.95 -4.97 -25.29
N TRP A 1048 6.27 -4.11 -26.25
CA TRP A 1048 6.97 -4.49 -27.47
C TRP A 1048 8.10 -3.51 -27.77
N LEU A 1049 9.21 -4.03 -28.28
CA LEU A 1049 10.32 -3.26 -28.79
C LEU A 1049 10.21 -3.21 -30.31
N TYR A 1050 10.22 -2.01 -30.88
CA TYR A 1050 10.31 -1.78 -32.32
C TYR A 1050 11.72 -1.32 -32.69
N LEU A 1051 12.16 -1.73 -33.87
CA LEU A 1051 13.46 -1.39 -34.44
C LEU A 1051 13.31 -1.09 -35.94
N VAL A 1052 13.43 0.18 -36.32
CA VAL A 1052 13.08 0.66 -37.67
C VAL A 1052 14.23 1.47 -38.26
N ASP A 1053 14.58 1.17 -39.51
CA ASP A 1053 15.55 1.94 -40.27
C ASP A 1053 14.97 3.31 -40.62
N ILE A 1054 15.66 4.39 -40.23
CA ILE A 1054 15.16 5.75 -40.42
C ILE A 1054 15.18 6.12 -41.91
N GLY A 1055 16.17 5.63 -42.65
CA GLY A 1055 16.34 5.86 -44.09
C GLY A 1055 15.13 5.43 -44.91
N SER A 1056 14.69 4.20 -44.71
CA SER A 1056 13.64 3.58 -45.51
C SER A 1056 12.28 3.50 -44.83
N GLY A 1057 12.21 3.60 -43.50
CA GLY A 1057 11.02 3.28 -42.72
C GLY A 1057 10.69 1.79 -42.70
N LYS A 1058 11.67 0.93 -42.99
CA LYS A 1058 11.53 -0.52 -43.04
C LYS A 1058 12.30 -1.20 -41.90
N LYS A 1059 12.22 -2.53 -41.84
CA LYS A 1059 13.09 -3.33 -40.97
C LYS A 1059 14.56 -2.99 -41.24
N VAL A 1060 15.34 -2.87 -40.18
CA VAL A 1060 16.80 -2.65 -40.28
C VAL A 1060 17.47 -3.78 -41.07
N PRO A 1061 18.32 -3.47 -42.06
CA PRO A 1061 19.11 -4.48 -42.79
C PRO A 1061 19.93 -5.34 -41.82
N GLY A 1062 19.87 -6.66 -41.98
CA GLY A 1062 20.56 -7.60 -41.08
C GLY A 1062 19.88 -7.84 -39.73
N SER A 1063 18.81 -7.10 -39.39
CA SER A 1063 17.97 -7.43 -38.24
C SER A 1063 17.06 -8.61 -38.55
N THR A 1064 16.91 -9.50 -37.59
CA THR A 1064 15.96 -10.61 -37.65
C THR A 1064 14.52 -10.14 -37.40
N PHE A 1065 14.31 -9.00 -36.71
CA PHE A 1065 13.00 -8.48 -36.32
C PHE A 1065 12.80 -6.99 -36.68
N ALA A 1066 11.56 -6.59 -36.97
CA ALA A 1066 11.13 -5.18 -36.96
C ALA A 1066 10.49 -4.80 -35.62
N ALA A 1067 9.84 -5.77 -34.97
CA ALA A 1067 9.35 -5.67 -33.61
C ALA A 1067 9.48 -7.02 -32.88
N THR A 1068 9.55 -6.97 -31.56
CA THR A 1068 9.63 -8.17 -30.73
C THR A 1068 9.00 -7.95 -29.36
N LEU A 1069 8.49 -9.02 -28.77
CA LEU A 1069 7.86 -9.01 -27.46
C LEU A 1069 8.91 -8.71 -26.37
N ILE A 1070 8.63 -7.71 -25.53
CA ILE A 1070 9.37 -7.47 -24.29
C ILE A 1070 8.74 -8.31 -23.18
N SER A 1071 7.42 -8.23 -23.03
CA SER A 1071 6.64 -9.03 -22.10
C SER A 1071 5.19 -9.12 -22.56
N ASN A 1072 4.56 -10.27 -22.31
CA ASN A 1072 3.12 -10.50 -22.48
C ASN A 1072 2.31 -10.31 -21.19
N THR A 1073 2.96 -9.87 -20.11
CA THR A 1073 2.33 -9.67 -18.79
C THR A 1073 2.70 -8.35 -18.13
N ALA A 1074 3.58 -7.54 -18.75
CA ALA A 1074 4.07 -6.30 -18.15
C ALA A 1074 4.27 -5.19 -19.18
N ASN A 1075 3.93 -3.96 -18.77
CA ASN A 1075 4.40 -2.74 -19.41
C ASN A 1075 5.92 -2.59 -19.23
N SER A 1076 6.54 -1.78 -20.08
CA SER A 1076 7.97 -1.50 -20.06
C SER A 1076 8.23 -0.01 -20.17
N SER A 1077 9.27 0.44 -19.46
CA SER A 1077 9.83 1.79 -19.59
C SER A 1077 10.41 2.01 -20.99
N ARG A 1078 10.85 3.25 -21.26
CA ARG A 1078 11.70 3.55 -22.44
C ARG A 1078 12.95 2.68 -22.48
N LEU A 1079 13.53 2.58 -23.66
CA LEU A 1079 14.77 1.85 -23.91
C LEU A 1079 15.99 2.70 -23.50
N ILE A 1080 16.95 2.08 -22.83
CA ILE A 1080 18.30 2.60 -22.59
C ILE A 1080 19.28 1.78 -23.43
N THR A 1081 20.10 2.43 -24.24
CA THR A 1081 21.11 1.75 -25.06
C THR A 1081 22.47 1.70 -24.37
N LEU A 1082 23.04 0.50 -24.29
CA LEU A 1082 24.34 0.21 -23.68
C LEU A 1082 25.27 -0.37 -24.73
N ARG A 1083 26.48 0.18 -24.85
CA ARG A 1083 27.53 -0.35 -25.71
C ARG A 1083 28.55 -1.13 -24.89
N THR A 1084 28.71 -2.40 -25.22
CA THR A 1084 29.66 -3.34 -24.60
C THR A 1084 31.10 -3.09 -25.07
N VAL A 1085 32.07 -3.71 -24.39
CA VAL A 1085 33.50 -3.62 -24.74
C VAL A 1085 33.79 -4.09 -26.17
N ASP A 1086 33.06 -5.12 -26.63
CA ASP A 1086 33.20 -5.69 -27.98
C ASP A 1086 32.45 -4.89 -29.05
N GLY A 1087 31.92 -3.71 -28.69
CA GLY A 1087 31.25 -2.80 -29.61
C GLY A 1087 29.80 -3.12 -29.92
N LYS A 1088 29.24 -4.21 -29.38
CA LYS A 1088 27.80 -4.55 -29.52
C LYS A 1088 26.94 -3.59 -28.69
N ILE A 1089 25.74 -3.31 -29.18
CA ILE A 1089 24.75 -2.47 -28.50
C ILE A 1089 23.62 -3.32 -27.97
N PHE A 1090 23.22 -3.07 -26.73
CA PHE A 1090 22.09 -3.70 -26.08
C PHE A 1090 21.08 -2.63 -25.69
N GLY A 1091 19.82 -2.85 -26.03
CA GLY A 1091 18.69 -2.10 -25.52
C GLY A 1091 18.22 -2.74 -24.23
N THR A 1092 18.04 -1.94 -23.19
CA THR A 1092 17.63 -2.36 -21.85
C THR A 1092 16.40 -1.57 -21.41
N SER A 1093 15.43 -2.21 -20.77
CA SER A 1093 14.26 -1.52 -20.21
C SER A 1093 13.82 -2.15 -18.89
N HIS A 1094 13.19 -1.33 -18.04
CA HIS A 1094 12.59 -1.79 -16.79
C HIS A 1094 11.14 -2.18 -17.05
N ARG A 1095 10.77 -3.40 -16.68
CA ARG A 1095 9.39 -3.85 -16.75
C ARG A 1095 8.66 -3.49 -15.48
N SER A 1096 7.33 -3.42 -15.61
CA SER A 1096 6.50 -3.03 -14.50
C SER A 1096 6.61 -4.02 -13.33
N ASP A 1097 6.87 -5.30 -13.62
CA ASP A 1097 7.08 -6.41 -12.69
C ASP A 1097 8.44 -6.42 -11.95
N ASP A 1098 9.20 -5.32 -11.97
CA ASP A 1098 10.54 -5.19 -11.35
C ASP A 1098 11.60 -6.12 -11.98
N THR A 1099 11.33 -6.62 -13.19
CA THR A 1099 12.32 -7.35 -14.00
C THR A 1099 12.93 -6.46 -15.08
N VAL A 1100 14.16 -6.77 -15.49
CA VAL A 1100 14.85 -6.06 -16.56
C VAL A 1100 14.74 -6.86 -17.85
N TYR A 1101 14.32 -6.20 -18.92
CA TYR A 1101 14.45 -6.73 -20.27
C TYR A 1101 15.74 -6.24 -20.91
N GLN A 1102 16.37 -7.11 -21.69
CA GLN A 1102 17.52 -6.72 -22.48
C GLN A 1102 17.60 -7.49 -23.79
N ARG A 1103 18.00 -6.79 -24.85
CA ARG A 1103 18.21 -7.38 -26.17
C ARG A 1103 19.34 -6.71 -26.93
N GLN A 1104 20.16 -7.49 -27.62
CA GLN A 1104 21.15 -6.93 -28.54
C GLN A 1104 20.42 -6.23 -29.70
N LEU A 1105 20.80 -4.99 -30.00
CA LEU A 1105 20.31 -4.22 -31.12
C LEU A 1105 21.28 -4.39 -32.31
N PRO A 1106 20.83 -4.96 -33.44
CA PRO A 1106 21.64 -5.00 -34.65
C PRO A 1106 21.90 -3.57 -35.16
N LEU A 1107 23.11 -3.32 -35.67
CA LEU A 1107 23.53 -2.01 -36.17
C LEU A 1107 23.07 -1.83 -37.62
N GLY A 1108 22.48 -0.68 -37.93
CA GLY A 1108 22.17 -0.25 -39.31
C GLY A 1108 23.39 0.34 -40.02
N THR A 1109 23.18 0.87 -41.24
CA THR A 1109 24.22 1.61 -41.97
C THR A 1109 24.59 2.90 -41.22
N THR A 1110 25.89 3.19 -41.15
CA THR A 1110 26.46 4.33 -40.40
C THR A 1110 25.88 5.68 -40.83
N ILE A 1111 25.34 6.46 -39.89
CA ILE A 1111 25.03 7.88 -40.09
C ILE A 1111 26.27 8.70 -39.69
N PRO A 1112 26.58 9.83 -40.35
CA PRO A 1112 27.66 10.71 -39.93
C PRO A 1112 27.54 11.10 -38.45
N PRO A 1113 28.64 11.16 -37.68
CA PRO A 1113 28.57 11.46 -36.26
C PRO A 1113 27.92 12.82 -35.99
N SER A 1114 27.00 12.90 -35.02
CA SER A 1114 26.40 14.17 -34.58
C SER A 1114 26.50 14.33 -33.06
N LYS A 1115 26.65 15.57 -32.57
CA LYS A 1115 26.78 15.85 -31.12
C LYS A 1115 25.40 15.96 -30.48
N ASN A 1116 25.11 15.10 -29.51
CA ASN A 1116 23.91 15.18 -28.66
C ASN A 1116 24.12 16.03 -27.39
N ALA A 1117 25.33 16.01 -26.85
CA ALA A 1117 25.75 16.84 -25.72
C ALA A 1117 27.27 17.04 -25.76
N TRP A 1118 27.81 17.86 -24.84
CA TRP A 1118 29.24 18.19 -24.82
C TRP A 1118 30.17 16.97 -24.68
N ARG A 1119 29.64 15.80 -24.29
CA ARG A 1119 30.36 14.51 -24.21
C ARG A 1119 29.69 13.32 -24.91
N GLU A 1120 28.55 13.51 -25.60
CA GLU A 1120 27.87 12.44 -26.33
C GLU A 1120 27.93 12.69 -27.84
N LEU A 1121 28.58 11.78 -28.54
CA LEU A 1121 28.60 11.67 -30.00
C LEU A 1121 27.66 10.53 -30.39
N ARG A 1122 26.61 10.82 -31.18
CA ARG A 1122 25.96 9.81 -32.02
C ARG A 1122 26.96 9.38 -33.10
N ARG A 1123 27.00 8.10 -33.40
CA ARG A 1123 27.65 7.50 -34.56
C ARG A 1123 26.70 6.51 -35.20
#